data_AF-A0A9C8ZN81-F1
#
_entry.id   AF-A0A9C8ZN81-F1
#
_cell.length_a   1.000
_cell.length_b   1.000
_cell.length_c   1.000
_cell.angle_alpha   90.00
_cell.angle_beta   90.00
_cell.angle_gamma   90.00
#
_symmetry.space_group_name_H-M   'P 1'
#
loop_
_entity.id
_entity.type
_entity.pdbx_description
1 polymer ?
#
loop_
_entity_poly.entity_id
_entity_poly.type
_entity_poly.pdbx_seq_one_letter_code
_entity_poly.pdbx_strand_id
1 'polypeptide(L)'
;MTAPPVGSNAGLREKHAMTFERSGLPPSSLPHEEEEDEESLQDLLSQCATNLTQKAAAGELLAAYEREQEVEQILTSLASPLKGRILITGGPRVGKTAIIHEVAARIQAGQCPDALRGAELWGLSARSILRAFGVQGWQEKLGRLLEQWTARPDVILYVDALPTTLAAGATAEDPFDMAQFLLGQLQSSTNRILAEGRTQAVNSFLEAYPEYKHVLMEVRIPEPTIEKAREMIRRAAHDLEASQGVTIERGAVEVALDLTRHFALSEHLPGKAIDLIAEGIALRSERGSRAALRVSAEDIITRFEEKTGLPRILLTDQEPYNEQAVRRYFSDRVLGQDQAVDVIVQTLSLLRTRLNNPNRPMGVFLFIGPTGVGKTELAHALAQFLFGSEKHLVRFNMADYTMDWHVQTLFGNPHGFDIESRRGQFTMRLQEHAFAVVLLDEFEKAHPEIFQRFLQLFDEGMLLNGASELVNLRNSIFILTSNFGARLLNVGRLGFGPTVSPEEQENRIREEMVQFFTPEFINRIDSVCLFKPLTKSVLREIAYRRVQEILQREGLIRRRLEIEVDEDVIEWVVEHGYSERYGARYLARQIEKTITYPLAQQLINNNPPPGSMLRLFMRNERVASALVLPTTTHVVAEKDLATGPAEIGHLPERLTASYIQAGLPALRRRVETLEASHRIAEARTRQADLLRAMSTPSFWDEPGAIQPRLDELGQLSSQVELVDGLRRNLDELEHFVREMEQGNRPDLLSEAALRYRYLVYELPRAELTLLFNDPRDTCGAYLHIAARGRRLVASRWATDLARMYLGWAARREFPAVIVAEELNQKGTTRGCWLGIGGYGAYGLLRGETGLHRLVQEAEGQEGRRQVVQASVTVWPDLPDSELDGEAQRQVRLRTQAISRSGVLSGRLITQVEASSGEDSLPTLRLMSALPADDLMTEARRLVELQAIFKDHRSPEGSDRQLVRSYVRFKKRYVEDHRTGLKTSRLKATLKGDLDPFLEAYLKQESETREAGQPDLEEALA
;
A
#
# COMPACT_ATOMS: atom_id res chain seq x y z
N MET A 1 -36.33 -47.26 0.41
CA MET A 1 -37.07 -46.94 1.65
C MET A 1 -37.47 -45.47 1.60
N THR A 2 -38.77 -45.17 1.76
CA THR A 2 -39.34 -43.90 2.27
C THR A 2 -38.81 -42.53 1.79
N ALA A 3 -39.35 -42.05 0.65
CA ALA A 3 -40.21 -40.84 0.45
C ALA A 3 -39.70 -39.40 0.84
N PRO A 4 -40.30 -38.28 0.34
CA PRO A 4 -41.59 -38.11 -0.37
C PRO A 4 -41.48 -37.21 -1.68
N PRO A 5 -42.49 -36.47 -2.22
CA PRO A 5 -43.05 -36.82 -3.54
C PRO A 5 -43.37 -35.67 -4.55
N VAL A 6 -43.90 -36.10 -5.73
CA VAL A 6 -44.99 -35.51 -6.58
C VAL A 6 -45.68 -34.23 -6.04
N GLY A 7 -46.06 -33.21 -6.82
CA GLY A 7 -46.23 -33.06 -8.28
C GLY A 7 -47.69 -32.68 -8.64
N SER A 8 -47.89 -31.90 -9.72
CA SER A 8 -49.16 -31.61 -10.45
C SER A 8 -50.47 -31.31 -9.68
N ASN A 9 -51.23 -30.31 -10.13
CA ASN A 9 -52.68 -30.33 -9.90
C ASN A 9 -53.47 -29.73 -11.08
N ALA A 10 -54.50 -30.47 -11.50
CA ALA A 10 -55.45 -30.06 -12.54
C ALA A 10 -56.86 -30.46 -12.11
N GLY A 11 -57.86 -29.65 -12.45
CA GLY A 11 -59.24 -30.10 -12.59
C GLY A 11 -60.24 -29.81 -11.46
N LEU A 12 -61.17 -28.90 -11.78
CA LEU A 12 -62.62 -29.06 -11.61
C LEU A 12 -63.24 -29.20 -10.20
N ARG A 13 -64.09 -28.22 -9.82
CA ARG A 13 -65.52 -28.48 -9.53
C ARG A 13 -66.43 -27.24 -9.51
N GLU A 14 -67.40 -27.26 -10.41
CA GLU A 14 -68.83 -26.91 -10.27
C GLU A 14 -69.35 -25.62 -9.59
N LYS A 15 -70.22 -24.94 -10.37
CA LYS A 15 -71.54 -24.36 -10.01
C LYS A 15 -71.59 -23.19 -9.02
N HIS A 16 -72.00 -22.03 -9.52
CA HIS A 16 -73.32 -21.45 -9.20
C HIS A 16 -73.90 -20.80 -10.47
N ALA A 17 -75.22 -20.83 -10.63
CA ALA A 17 -75.92 -20.25 -11.78
C ALA A 17 -77.08 -19.37 -11.30
N MET A 18 -77.23 -18.19 -11.91
CA MET A 18 -78.54 -17.55 -12.11
C MET A 18 -78.59 -16.79 -13.43
N THR A 19 -79.69 -17.01 -14.14
CA THR A 19 -80.16 -16.44 -15.41
C THR A 19 -80.47 -14.91 -15.27
N PHE A 20 -80.59 -14.05 -16.29
CA PHE A 20 -81.37 -14.14 -17.54
C PHE A 20 -80.83 -13.22 -18.67
N GLU A 21 -80.96 -13.66 -19.93
CA GLU A 21 -81.32 -12.99 -21.21
C GLU A 21 -81.11 -11.44 -21.42
N ARG A 22 -80.90 -10.90 -22.65
CA ARG A 22 -81.42 -11.34 -23.96
C ARG A 22 -80.72 -10.73 -25.20
N SER A 23 -80.72 -11.50 -26.30
CA SER A 23 -80.81 -11.11 -27.73
C SER A 23 -79.81 -10.13 -28.41
N GLY A 24 -79.17 -10.63 -29.49
CA GLY A 24 -79.53 -10.14 -30.84
C GLY A 24 -78.45 -9.49 -31.71
N LEU A 25 -77.64 -10.30 -32.40
CA LEU A 25 -76.86 -9.87 -33.58
C LEU A 25 -77.71 -9.90 -34.86
N PRO A 26 -77.53 -8.94 -35.79
CA PRO A 26 -77.51 -9.18 -37.22
C PRO A 26 -76.05 -9.18 -37.76
N PRO A 27 -75.78 -9.82 -38.92
CA PRO A 27 -74.42 -10.15 -39.33
C PRO A 27 -73.75 -9.10 -40.23
N SER A 28 -72.42 -9.18 -40.27
CA SER A 28 -71.54 -8.86 -41.42
C SER A 28 -71.80 -7.57 -42.19
N SER A 29 -71.06 -6.52 -41.82
CA SER A 29 -70.38 -5.67 -42.82
C SER A 29 -68.88 -5.76 -42.53
N LEU A 30 -68.09 -6.01 -43.57
CA LEU A 30 -66.62 -6.04 -43.49
C LEU A 30 -66.12 -4.62 -43.15
N PRO A 31 -65.35 -4.41 -42.08
CA PRO A 31 -64.42 -3.30 -42.00
C PRO A 31 -63.10 -3.75 -42.62
N HIS A 32 -62.82 -3.21 -43.81
CA HIS A 32 -61.50 -2.95 -44.38
C HIS A 32 -60.37 -3.95 -44.11
N GLU A 33 -59.85 -4.52 -45.21
CA GLU A 33 -58.39 -4.56 -45.36
C GLU A 33 -57.90 -3.13 -45.11
N GLU A 34 -57.28 -2.90 -43.95
CA GLU A 34 -56.36 -1.77 -43.81
C GLU A 34 -55.24 -2.08 -44.79
N GLU A 35 -55.16 -1.28 -45.87
CA GLU A 35 -53.93 -1.15 -46.63
C GLU A 35 -52.87 -0.70 -45.62
N GLU A 36 -52.03 -1.62 -45.12
CA GLU A 36 -50.77 -1.25 -44.52
C GLU A 36 -50.06 -0.41 -45.59
N ASP A 37 -49.96 0.91 -45.36
CA ASP A 37 -49.15 1.80 -46.18
C ASP A 37 -47.77 1.14 -46.31
N GLU A 38 -47.45 0.57 -47.49
CA GLU A 38 -46.21 -0.19 -47.68
C GLU A 38 -45.03 0.76 -47.41
N GLU A 39 -44.39 0.62 -46.24
CA GLU A 39 -43.29 1.48 -45.82
C GLU A 39 -42.26 1.54 -46.95
N SER A 40 -42.04 2.72 -47.50
CA SER A 40 -41.17 2.87 -48.66
C SER A 40 -39.72 2.58 -48.26
N LEU A 41 -38.88 2.21 -49.23
CA LEU A 41 -37.46 1.98 -48.98
C LEU A 41 -36.81 3.16 -48.26
N GLN A 42 -37.24 4.39 -48.56
CA GLN A 42 -36.74 5.61 -47.93
C GLN A 42 -37.14 5.68 -46.44
N ASP A 43 -38.37 5.29 -46.11
CA ASP A 43 -38.86 5.24 -44.73
C ASP A 43 -38.13 4.15 -43.94
N LEU A 44 -38.08 2.92 -44.47
CA LEU A 44 -37.36 1.79 -43.88
C LEU A 44 -35.88 2.11 -43.62
N LEU A 45 -35.18 2.69 -44.60
CA LEU A 45 -33.79 3.14 -44.45
C LEU A 45 -33.65 4.26 -43.42
N SER A 46 -34.59 5.22 -43.36
CA SER A 46 -34.53 6.30 -42.36
C SER A 46 -34.72 5.80 -40.92
N GLN A 47 -35.44 4.70 -40.73
CA GLN A 47 -35.64 4.07 -39.42
C GLN A 47 -34.40 3.29 -38.96
N CYS A 48 -33.83 2.43 -39.82
CA CYS A 48 -32.84 1.41 -39.41
C CYS A 48 -31.40 1.63 -39.93
N ALA A 49 -31.18 2.58 -40.84
CA ALA A 49 -29.89 2.87 -41.46
C ALA A 49 -29.43 4.33 -41.24
N THR A 50 -28.22 4.65 -41.66
CA THR A 50 -27.66 6.01 -41.62
C THR A 50 -27.13 6.40 -42.99
N ASN A 51 -27.62 7.50 -43.56
CA ASN A 51 -27.11 8.03 -44.83
C ASN A 51 -25.69 8.62 -44.63
N LEU A 52 -24.67 7.86 -45.04
CA LEU A 52 -23.27 8.25 -44.92
C LEU A 52 -22.89 9.34 -45.92
N THR A 53 -23.47 9.34 -47.13
CA THR A 53 -23.28 10.41 -48.12
C THR A 53 -23.76 11.77 -47.60
N GLN A 54 -24.88 11.81 -46.87
CA GLN A 54 -25.39 13.02 -46.21
C GLN A 54 -24.49 13.45 -45.04
N LYS A 55 -24.02 12.51 -44.20
CA LYS A 55 -23.05 12.82 -43.14
C LYS A 55 -21.72 13.33 -43.68
N ALA A 56 -21.28 12.83 -44.83
CA ALA A 56 -20.10 13.34 -45.52
C ALA A 56 -20.31 14.78 -45.99
N ALA A 57 -21.49 15.10 -46.52
CA ALA A 57 -21.85 16.48 -46.89
C ALA A 57 -21.87 17.43 -45.68
N ALA A 58 -22.20 16.93 -44.48
CA ALA A 58 -22.15 17.67 -43.22
C ALA A 58 -20.73 17.74 -42.60
N GLY A 59 -19.74 17.02 -43.13
CA GLY A 59 -18.39 16.95 -42.57
C GLY A 59 -18.27 16.13 -41.27
N GLU A 60 -19.25 15.27 -40.97
CA GLU A 60 -19.32 14.48 -39.72
C GLU A 60 -18.50 13.18 -39.75
N LEU A 61 -17.92 12.82 -40.89
CA LEU A 61 -17.26 11.52 -41.08
C LEU A 61 -15.73 11.59 -40.92
N LEU A 62 -15.17 10.51 -40.39
CA LEU A 62 -13.71 10.29 -40.29
C LEU A 62 -13.06 10.14 -41.67
N ALA A 63 -11.94 10.85 -41.91
CA ALA A 63 -11.16 10.75 -43.15
C ALA A 63 -10.25 9.50 -43.18
N ALA A 64 -9.95 8.99 -44.39
CA ALA A 64 -9.07 7.83 -44.58
C ALA A 64 -7.63 8.22 -44.97
N TYR A 65 -6.82 8.63 -43.99
CA TYR A 65 -5.42 8.97 -44.23
C TYR A 65 -4.58 7.79 -44.75
N GLU A 66 -3.69 8.04 -45.71
CA GLU A 66 -2.72 7.08 -46.27
C GLU A 66 -3.32 5.78 -46.89
N ARG A 67 -4.62 5.79 -47.21
CA ARG A 67 -5.42 4.67 -47.77
C ARG A 67 -5.97 4.91 -49.18
N GLU A 68 -5.32 5.79 -49.94
CA GLU A 68 -5.74 6.22 -51.29
C GLU A 68 -5.99 5.03 -52.23
N GLN A 69 -5.07 4.06 -52.25
CA GLN A 69 -5.11 2.91 -53.14
C GLN A 69 -6.29 1.98 -52.83
N GLU A 70 -6.58 1.76 -51.54
CA GLU A 70 -7.70 0.94 -51.10
C GLU A 70 -9.05 1.61 -51.42
N VAL A 71 -9.13 2.94 -51.27
CA VAL A 71 -10.32 3.74 -51.61
C VAL A 71 -10.57 3.74 -53.12
N GLU A 72 -9.55 3.99 -53.95
CA GLU A 72 -9.64 3.91 -55.41
C GLU A 72 -10.03 2.51 -55.89
N GLN A 73 -9.47 1.45 -55.30
CA GLN A 73 -9.82 0.06 -55.60
C GLN A 73 -11.30 -0.22 -55.30
N ILE A 74 -11.82 0.26 -54.16
CA ILE A 74 -13.22 0.08 -53.78
C ILE A 74 -14.13 0.87 -54.74
N LEU A 75 -13.86 2.15 -55.01
CA LEU A 75 -14.65 2.96 -55.94
C LEU A 75 -14.68 2.36 -57.36
N THR A 76 -13.54 1.89 -57.86
CA THR A 76 -13.43 1.24 -59.18
C THR A 76 -14.21 -0.07 -59.22
N SER A 77 -14.22 -0.83 -58.11
CA SER A 77 -14.94 -2.10 -58.01
C SER A 77 -16.45 -1.90 -57.84
N LEU A 78 -16.89 -0.92 -57.04
CA LEU A 78 -18.30 -0.49 -56.90
C LEU A 78 -18.88 0.00 -58.23
N ALA A 79 -18.09 0.69 -59.05
CA ALA A 79 -18.52 1.16 -60.37
C ALA A 79 -18.78 0.00 -61.37
N SER A 80 -18.21 -1.19 -61.14
CA SER A 80 -18.34 -2.34 -62.03
C SER A 80 -19.53 -3.24 -61.66
N PRO A 81 -20.50 -3.48 -62.57
CA PRO A 81 -21.69 -4.31 -62.28
C PRO A 81 -21.38 -5.74 -61.84
N LEU A 82 -20.23 -6.29 -62.22
CA LEU A 82 -19.79 -7.65 -61.86
C LEU A 82 -19.07 -7.70 -60.50
N LYS A 83 -18.58 -6.56 -60.01
CA LYS A 83 -17.66 -6.45 -58.85
C LYS A 83 -18.17 -5.53 -57.75
N GLY A 84 -19.35 -4.93 -57.90
CA GLY A 84 -19.92 -3.96 -56.96
C GLY A 84 -20.44 -4.54 -55.64
N ARG A 85 -20.17 -5.81 -55.38
CA ARG A 85 -20.48 -6.50 -54.11
C ARG A 85 -19.15 -6.80 -53.42
N ILE A 86 -18.79 -6.02 -52.41
CA ILE A 86 -17.45 -5.99 -51.83
C ILE A 86 -17.51 -6.31 -50.33
N LEU A 87 -16.59 -7.15 -49.87
CA LEU A 87 -16.37 -7.49 -48.47
C LEU A 87 -14.99 -7.01 -48.03
N ILE A 88 -14.95 -5.97 -47.21
CA ILE A 88 -13.73 -5.42 -46.61
C ILE A 88 -13.36 -6.26 -45.39
N THR A 89 -12.23 -6.97 -45.47
CA THR A 89 -11.71 -7.78 -44.36
C THR A 89 -10.45 -7.16 -43.77
N GLY A 90 -10.16 -7.45 -42.51
CA GLY A 90 -8.94 -7.00 -41.86
C GLY A 90 -9.04 -7.04 -40.33
N GLY A 91 -7.92 -6.73 -39.68
CA GLY A 91 -7.85 -6.66 -38.22
C GLY A 91 -8.83 -5.65 -37.60
N PRO A 92 -9.11 -5.73 -36.29
CA PRO A 92 -9.78 -4.66 -35.57
C PRO A 92 -8.96 -3.36 -35.69
N ARG A 93 -9.64 -2.21 -35.82
CA ARG A 93 -9.01 -0.87 -35.74
C ARG A 93 -7.96 -0.49 -36.81
N VAL A 94 -7.80 -1.27 -37.89
CA VAL A 94 -6.90 -0.96 -39.03
C VAL A 94 -7.37 0.18 -39.95
N GLY A 95 -8.56 0.75 -39.71
CA GLY A 95 -9.14 1.85 -40.50
C GLY A 95 -10.22 1.46 -41.52
N LYS A 96 -10.82 0.26 -41.46
CA LYS A 96 -11.87 -0.18 -42.41
C LYS A 96 -13.03 0.82 -42.53
N THR A 97 -13.62 1.22 -41.41
CA THR A 97 -14.75 2.16 -41.37
C THR A 97 -14.37 3.56 -41.88
N ALA A 98 -13.13 4.00 -41.68
CA ALA A 98 -12.63 5.26 -42.24
C ALA A 98 -12.54 5.21 -43.77
N ILE A 99 -12.09 4.08 -44.35
CA ILE A 99 -12.09 3.88 -45.81
C ILE A 99 -13.52 3.95 -46.37
N ILE A 100 -14.51 3.39 -45.67
CA ILE A 100 -15.92 3.44 -46.06
C ILE A 100 -16.48 4.87 -46.00
N HIS A 101 -16.11 5.64 -44.97
CA HIS A 101 -16.44 7.05 -44.85
C HIS A 101 -15.84 7.90 -45.97
N GLU A 102 -14.57 7.66 -46.33
CA GLU A 102 -13.89 8.33 -47.44
C GLU A 102 -14.55 8.00 -48.80
N VAL A 103 -14.96 6.75 -49.01
CA VAL A 103 -15.76 6.34 -50.18
C VAL A 103 -17.07 7.12 -50.25
N ALA A 104 -17.78 7.29 -49.12
CA ALA A 104 -18.99 8.11 -49.04
C ALA A 104 -18.72 9.58 -49.40
N ALA A 105 -17.64 10.15 -48.86
CA ALA A 105 -17.25 11.54 -49.11
C ALA A 105 -16.88 11.78 -50.58
N ARG A 106 -16.18 10.86 -51.22
CA ARG A 106 -15.82 10.97 -52.65
C ARG A 106 -17.01 10.80 -53.58
N ILE A 107 -17.93 9.90 -53.27
CA ILE A 107 -19.20 9.78 -54.00
C ILE A 107 -19.99 11.10 -53.91
N GLN A 108 -20.13 11.65 -52.70
CA GLN A 108 -20.81 12.93 -52.48
C GLN A 108 -20.12 14.13 -53.14
N ALA A 109 -18.78 14.16 -53.16
CA ALA A 109 -17.99 15.18 -53.83
C ALA A 109 -17.90 15.01 -55.37
N GLY A 110 -18.50 13.94 -55.93
CA GLY A 110 -18.41 13.61 -57.35
C GLY A 110 -17.01 13.11 -57.81
N GLN A 111 -16.12 12.84 -56.86
CA GLN A 111 -14.75 12.32 -57.04
C GLN A 111 -14.75 10.79 -57.21
N CYS A 112 -15.68 10.28 -58.02
CA CYS A 112 -15.91 8.87 -58.27
C CYS A 112 -16.12 8.61 -59.77
N PRO A 113 -15.99 7.35 -60.24
CA PRO A 113 -16.37 6.98 -61.60
C PRO A 113 -17.83 7.36 -61.91
N ASP A 114 -18.13 7.74 -63.15
CA ASP A 114 -19.44 8.26 -63.57
C ASP A 114 -20.63 7.38 -63.12
N ALA A 115 -20.45 6.06 -63.11
CA ALA A 115 -21.46 5.07 -62.71
C ALA A 115 -21.86 5.12 -61.21
N LEU A 116 -21.17 5.91 -60.39
CA LEU A 116 -21.44 6.13 -58.96
C LEU A 116 -21.85 7.57 -58.63
N ARG A 117 -21.91 8.50 -59.60
CA ARG A 117 -22.30 9.89 -59.30
C ARG A 117 -23.76 9.96 -58.88
N GLY A 118 -24.03 10.65 -57.78
CA GLY A 118 -25.37 10.79 -57.22
C GLY A 118 -25.91 9.53 -56.54
N ALA A 119 -25.10 8.48 -56.37
CA ALA A 119 -25.48 7.32 -55.57
C ALA A 119 -25.46 7.66 -54.07
N GLU A 120 -26.38 7.09 -53.31
CA GLU A 120 -26.45 7.24 -51.85
C GLU A 120 -25.84 6.03 -51.14
N LEU A 121 -25.03 6.26 -50.10
CA LEU A 121 -24.47 5.19 -49.27
C LEU A 121 -25.19 5.13 -47.92
N TRP A 122 -25.88 4.02 -47.65
CA TRP A 122 -26.67 3.83 -46.43
C TRP A 122 -26.09 2.73 -45.54
N GLY A 123 -25.67 3.10 -44.32
CA GLY A 123 -25.06 2.20 -43.35
C GLY A 123 -26.05 1.50 -42.42
N LEU A 124 -26.03 0.17 -42.42
CA LEU A 124 -26.78 -0.74 -41.56
C LEU A 124 -25.87 -1.39 -40.51
N SER A 125 -26.40 -1.62 -39.32
CA SER A 125 -25.72 -2.35 -38.23
C SER A 125 -26.71 -3.15 -37.41
N ALA A 126 -26.27 -4.24 -36.78
CA ALA A 126 -27.07 -5.01 -35.81
C ALA A 126 -27.80 -4.11 -34.79
N ARG A 127 -27.12 -3.06 -34.29
CA ARG A 127 -27.66 -2.13 -33.29
C ARG A 127 -28.73 -1.21 -33.84
N SER A 128 -28.57 -0.71 -35.07
CA SER A 128 -29.56 0.20 -35.68
C SER A 128 -30.81 -0.56 -36.10
N ILE A 129 -30.66 -1.80 -36.61
CA ILE A 129 -31.76 -2.70 -36.96
C ILE A 129 -32.58 -3.08 -35.72
N LEU A 130 -31.95 -3.64 -34.68
CA LEU A 130 -32.66 -4.05 -33.46
C LEU A 130 -33.29 -2.87 -32.70
N ARG A 131 -32.72 -1.66 -32.80
CA ARG A 131 -33.32 -0.44 -32.22
C ARG A 131 -34.55 0.04 -32.99
N ALA A 132 -34.55 -0.10 -34.32
CA ALA A 132 -35.63 0.36 -35.18
C ALA A 132 -36.81 -0.62 -35.22
N PHE A 133 -36.51 -1.91 -35.39
CA PHE A 133 -37.52 -2.94 -35.64
C PHE A 133 -37.84 -3.80 -34.40
N GLY A 134 -37.08 -3.65 -33.31
CA GLY A 134 -37.23 -4.46 -32.10
C GLY A 134 -36.53 -5.82 -32.19
N VAL A 135 -36.84 -6.69 -31.22
CA VAL A 135 -36.23 -8.03 -31.10
C VAL A 135 -37.05 -9.12 -31.81
N GLN A 136 -38.34 -8.88 -32.07
CA GLN A 136 -39.25 -9.79 -32.77
C GLN A 136 -39.67 -9.17 -34.11
N GLY A 137 -39.78 -9.97 -35.18
CA GLY A 137 -40.25 -9.51 -36.50
C GLY A 137 -39.27 -8.64 -37.29
N TRP A 138 -38.06 -8.40 -36.78
CA TRP A 138 -37.05 -7.58 -37.44
C TRP A 138 -36.57 -8.21 -38.77
N GLN A 139 -36.56 -9.54 -38.88
CA GLN A 139 -36.21 -10.23 -40.13
C GLN A 139 -37.16 -9.87 -41.26
N GLU A 140 -38.46 -9.75 -40.98
CA GLU A 140 -39.47 -9.46 -41.99
C GLU A 140 -39.31 -8.03 -42.52
N LYS A 141 -39.18 -7.04 -41.63
CA LYS A 141 -38.92 -5.64 -42.02
C LYS A 141 -37.60 -5.48 -42.79
N LEU A 142 -36.55 -6.18 -42.37
CA LEU A 142 -35.28 -6.18 -43.11
C LEU A 142 -35.38 -6.92 -44.45
N GLY A 143 -36.20 -7.97 -44.53
CA GLY A 143 -36.53 -8.68 -45.76
C GLY A 143 -37.20 -7.76 -46.79
N ARG A 144 -38.28 -7.06 -46.39
CA ARG A 144 -38.96 -6.04 -47.20
C ARG A 144 -37.98 -4.96 -47.69
N LEU A 145 -37.10 -4.46 -46.81
CA LEU A 145 -36.06 -3.48 -47.16
C LEU A 145 -35.11 -4.02 -48.25
N LEU A 146 -34.59 -5.24 -48.07
CA LEU A 146 -33.66 -5.86 -49.01
C LEU A 146 -34.30 -6.17 -50.38
N GLU A 147 -35.58 -6.57 -50.39
CA GLU A 147 -36.35 -6.76 -51.62
C GLU A 147 -36.54 -5.45 -52.38
N GLN A 148 -37.08 -4.42 -51.72
CA GLN A 148 -37.25 -3.08 -52.32
C GLN A 148 -35.91 -2.47 -52.77
N TRP A 149 -34.83 -2.72 -52.02
CA TRP A 149 -33.48 -2.28 -52.40
C TRP A 149 -33.05 -2.81 -53.76
N THR A 150 -33.40 -4.05 -54.15
CA THR A 150 -32.99 -4.62 -55.45
C THR A 150 -33.42 -3.78 -56.66
N ALA A 151 -34.49 -2.98 -56.54
CA ALA A 151 -34.97 -2.09 -57.60
C ALA A 151 -34.23 -0.73 -57.67
N ARG A 152 -33.34 -0.40 -56.72
CA ARG A 152 -32.67 0.90 -56.57
C ARG A 152 -31.14 0.80 -56.71
N PRO A 153 -30.59 0.77 -57.94
CA PRO A 153 -29.15 0.66 -58.19
C PRO A 153 -28.35 1.92 -57.81
N ASP A 154 -29.05 3.03 -57.57
CA ASP A 154 -28.56 4.28 -57.00
C ASP A 154 -28.30 4.20 -55.48
N VAL A 155 -28.88 3.20 -54.80
CA VAL A 155 -28.68 2.97 -53.36
C VAL A 155 -27.61 1.90 -53.14
N ILE A 156 -26.51 2.29 -52.52
CA ILE A 156 -25.44 1.40 -52.06
C ILE A 156 -25.69 1.07 -50.59
N LEU A 157 -25.90 -0.20 -50.26
CA LEU A 157 -25.97 -0.62 -48.86
C LEU A 157 -24.57 -0.85 -48.30
N TYR A 158 -24.28 -0.23 -47.16
CA TYR A 158 -23.14 -0.57 -46.32
C TYR A 158 -23.62 -1.42 -45.13
N VAL A 159 -22.99 -2.56 -44.86
CA VAL A 159 -23.28 -3.42 -43.70
C VAL A 159 -22.05 -3.51 -42.80
N ASP A 160 -22.15 -2.91 -41.61
CA ASP A 160 -21.17 -3.07 -40.54
C ASP A 160 -21.20 -4.51 -39.99
N ALA A 161 -20.01 -5.05 -39.72
CA ALA A 161 -19.79 -6.38 -39.14
C ALA A 161 -20.73 -7.48 -39.70
N LEU A 162 -20.71 -7.69 -41.02
CA LEU A 162 -21.67 -8.52 -41.77
C LEU A 162 -22.11 -9.82 -41.06
N PRO A 163 -21.21 -10.71 -40.57
CA PRO A 163 -21.62 -11.93 -39.85
C PRO A 163 -22.46 -11.67 -38.61
N THR A 164 -22.14 -10.62 -37.85
CA THR A 164 -22.84 -10.25 -36.61
C THR A 164 -24.17 -9.55 -36.91
N THR A 165 -24.23 -8.75 -37.98
CA THR A 165 -25.46 -8.05 -38.39
C THR A 165 -26.50 -9.00 -38.98
N LEU A 166 -26.07 -10.05 -39.70
CA LEU A 166 -26.99 -11.09 -40.20
C LEU A 166 -27.50 -12.04 -39.11
N ALA A 167 -26.71 -12.27 -38.05
CA ALA A 167 -27.10 -13.10 -36.90
C ALA A 167 -27.80 -12.32 -35.76
N ALA A 168 -28.14 -11.05 -35.98
CA ALA A 168 -28.55 -10.11 -34.93
C ALA A 168 -29.93 -10.42 -34.33
N GLY A 169 -29.98 -11.21 -33.25
CA GLY A 169 -31.24 -11.57 -32.58
C GLY A 169 -31.83 -12.90 -33.03
N ALA A 170 -31.06 -13.75 -33.71
CA ALA A 170 -31.45 -15.13 -33.95
C ALA A 170 -31.68 -15.87 -32.61
N THR A 171 -32.86 -16.51 -32.46
CA THR A 171 -33.18 -17.36 -31.30
C THR A 171 -33.22 -18.83 -31.72
N ALA A 172 -33.12 -19.74 -30.75
CA ALA A 172 -33.09 -21.19 -31.04
C ALA A 172 -34.41 -21.76 -31.61
N GLU A 173 -35.48 -20.97 -31.63
CA GLU A 173 -36.81 -21.37 -32.11
C GLU A 173 -37.14 -20.80 -33.51
N ASP A 174 -36.23 -20.03 -34.12
CA ASP A 174 -36.52 -19.18 -35.28
C ASP A 174 -35.94 -19.74 -36.59
N PRO A 175 -36.77 -20.09 -37.60
CA PRO A 175 -36.31 -20.78 -38.81
C PRO A 175 -35.79 -19.86 -39.93
N PHE A 176 -35.88 -18.54 -39.80
CA PHE A 176 -35.55 -17.61 -40.89
C PHE A 176 -34.06 -17.21 -40.93
N ASP A 177 -33.31 -17.82 -41.85
CA ASP A 177 -31.90 -17.51 -42.07
C ASP A 177 -31.71 -16.25 -42.94
N MET A 178 -31.47 -15.12 -42.30
CA MET A 178 -31.15 -13.84 -42.95
C MET A 178 -29.91 -13.89 -43.85
N ALA A 179 -28.92 -14.73 -43.54
CA ALA A 179 -27.72 -14.85 -44.37
C ALA A 179 -28.02 -15.60 -45.66
N GLN A 180 -28.86 -16.64 -45.61
CA GLN A 180 -29.34 -17.32 -46.81
C GLN A 180 -30.28 -16.42 -47.64
N PHE A 181 -31.11 -15.60 -46.99
CA PHE A 181 -31.98 -14.64 -47.67
C PHE A 181 -31.20 -13.56 -48.43
N LEU A 182 -30.25 -12.90 -47.77
CA LEU A 182 -29.39 -11.89 -48.41
C LEU A 182 -28.58 -12.50 -49.57
N LEU A 183 -28.10 -13.74 -49.44
CA LEU A 183 -27.39 -14.44 -50.51
C LEU A 183 -28.27 -14.56 -51.77
N GLY A 184 -29.55 -14.91 -51.60
CA GLY A 184 -30.53 -14.94 -52.70
C GLY A 184 -30.68 -13.59 -53.40
N GLN A 185 -30.86 -12.50 -52.63
CA GLN A 185 -30.97 -11.14 -53.18
C GLN A 185 -29.69 -10.67 -53.88
N LEU A 186 -28.51 -11.08 -53.39
CA LEU A 186 -27.23 -10.76 -54.03
C LEU A 186 -26.96 -11.60 -55.30
N GLN A 187 -27.57 -12.79 -55.42
CA GLN A 187 -27.50 -13.61 -56.63
C GLN A 187 -28.48 -13.15 -57.73
N SER A 188 -29.65 -12.63 -57.35
CA SER A 188 -30.68 -12.16 -58.28
C SER A 188 -30.44 -10.73 -58.79
N SER A 189 -29.71 -9.89 -58.04
CA SER A 189 -29.49 -8.47 -58.36
C SER A 189 -28.05 -8.14 -58.80
N THR A 190 -27.89 -6.96 -59.41
CA THR A 190 -26.58 -6.34 -59.68
C THR A 190 -26.27 -5.20 -58.71
N ASN A 191 -27.00 -5.13 -57.59
CA ASN A 191 -26.97 -4.00 -56.68
C ASN A 191 -25.69 -3.99 -55.85
N ARG A 192 -25.32 -2.78 -55.44
CA ARG A 192 -24.02 -2.51 -54.85
C ARG A 192 -24.07 -2.64 -53.34
N ILE A 193 -23.30 -3.58 -52.80
CA ILE A 193 -23.16 -3.77 -51.36
C ILE A 193 -21.70 -3.62 -50.96
N LEU A 194 -21.48 -2.92 -49.86
CA LEU A 194 -20.22 -2.82 -49.16
C LEU A 194 -20.42 -3.47 -47.79
N ALA A 195 -19.66 -4.50 -47.47
CA ALA A 195 -19.70 -5.13 -46.16
C ALA A 195 -18.34 -4.98 -45.49
N GLU A 196 -18.28 -4.82 -44.16
CA GLU A 196 -17.02 -5.01 -43.43
C GLU A 196 -17.09 -6.16 -42.43
N GLY A 197 -15.92 -6.71 -42.10
CA GLY A 197 -15.81 -7.74 -41.07
C GLY A 197 -14.40 -7.92 -40.52
N ARG A 198 -14.32 -8.58 -39.37
CA ARG A 198 -13.05 -9.09 -38.83
C ARG A 198 -12.71 -10.38 -39.55
N THR A 199 -11.46 -10.55 -39.99
CA THR A 199 -11.03 -11.71 -40.80
C THR A 199 -11.46 -13.05 -40.20
N GLN A 200 -11.32 -13.27 -38.90
CA GLN A 200 -11.73 -14.53 -38.26
C GLN A 200 -13.24 -14.77 -38.30
N ALA A 201 -14.06 -13.77 -37.98
CA ALA A 201 -15.53 -13.87 -38.03
C ALA A 201 -16.04 -14.05 -39.46
N VAL A 202 -15.40 -13.39 -40.44
CA VAL A 202 -15.67 -13.57 -41.87
C VAL A 202 -15.29 -14.98 -42.33
N ASN A 203 -14.15 -15.53 -41.90
CA ASN A 203 -13.76 -16.90 -42.26
C ASN A 203 -14.81 -17.91 -41.80
N SER A 204 -15.22 -17.87 -40.53
CA SER A 204 -16.26 -18.77 -40.01
C SER A 204 -17.62 -18.57 -40.70
N PHE A 205 -17.98 -17.34 -41.07
CA PHE A 205 -19.17 -17.07 -41.87
C PHE A 205 -19.08 -17.67 -43.29
N LEU A 206 -17.92 -17.55 -43.94
CA LEU A 206 -17.65 -18.12 -45.27
C LEU A 206 -17.38 -19.64 -45.24
N GLU A 207 -17.27 -20.25 -44.06
CA GLU A 207 -17.28 -21.70 -43.85
C GLU A 207 -18.72 -22.21 -43.71
N ALA A 208 -19.58 -21.46 -43.00
CA ALA A 208 -21.01 -21.77 -42.88
C ALA A 208 -21.79 -21.52 -44.18
N TYR A 209 -21.43 -20.48 -44.94
CA TYR A 209 -22.08 -20.10 -46.21
C TYR A 209 -21.03 -19.94 -47.34
N PRO A 210 -20.48 -21.03 -47.90
CA PRO A 210 -19.39 -20.98 -48.89
C PRO A 210 -19.71 -20.20 -50.16
N GLU A 211 -20.97 -20.12 -50.56
CA GLU A 211 -21.48 -19.46 -51.77
C GLU A 211 -21.12 -17.96 -51.81
N TYR A 212 -21.03 -17.31 -50.65
CA TYR A 212 -20.63 -15.91 -50.55
C TYR A 212 -19.23 -15.64 -51.15
N LYS A 213 -18.34 -16.65 -51.18
CA LYS A 213 -17.00 -16.55 -51.82
C LYS A 213 -17.07 -16.32 -53.34
N HIS A 214 -18.21 -16.62 -53.97
CA HIS A 214 -18.45 -16.41 -55.40
C HIS A 214 -19.25 -15.13 -55.69
N VAL A 215 -19.88 -14.54 -54.68
CA VAL A 215 -20.78 -13.38 -54.81
C VAL A 215 -20.10 -12.07 -54.36
N LEU A 216 -19.28 -12.13 -53.30
CA LEU A 216 -18.55 -10.99 -52.75
C LEU A 216 -17.08 -10.99 -53.18
N MET A 217 -16.58 -9.84 -53.64
CA MET A 217 -15.13 -9.61 -53.77
C MET A 217 -14.54 -9.31 -52.39
N GLU A 218 -13.59 -10.11 -51.92
CA GLU A 218 -12.81 -9.76 -50.74
C GLU A 218 -11.78 -8.66 -51.04
N VAL A 219 -11.81 -7.56 -50.27
CA VAL A 219 -10.77 -6.52 -50.25
C VAL A 219 -10.13 -6.52 -48.86
N ARG A 220 -8.94 -7.11 -48.77
CA ARG A 220 -8.23 -7.25 -47.49
C ARG A 220 -7.39 -6.01 -47.17
N ILE A 221 -7.70 -5.37 -46.05
CA ILE A 221 -7.00 -4.20 -45.52
C ILE A 221 -5.90 -4.67 -44.55
N PRO A 222 -4.60 -4.55 -44.91
CA PRO A 222 -3.50 -4.87 -44.01
C PRO A 222 -3.32 -3.78 -42.96
N GLU A 223 -2.67 -4.13 -41.85
CA GLU A 223 -2.10 -3.14 -40.92
C GLU A 223 -1.05 -2.29 -41.66
N PRO A 224 -1.03 -0.95 -41.50
CA PRO A 224 -0.11 -0.09 -42.23
C PRO A 224 1.34 -0.25 -41.76
N THR A 225 2.30 0.07 -42.63
CA THR A 225 3.70 0.22 -42.24
C THR A 225 3.86 1.31 -41.17
N ILE A 226 4.92 1.25 -40.36
CA ILE A 226 5.12 2.16 -39.22
C ILE A 226 5.16 3.64 -39.68
N GLU A 227 5.72 3.90 -40.86
CA GLU A 227 5.81 5.23 -41.46
C GLU A 227 4.42 5.78 -41.83
N LYS A 228 3.60 4.96 -42.52
CA LYS A 228 2.20 5.29 -42.82
C LYS A 228 1.38 5.43 -41.54
N ALA A 229 1.54 4.51 -40.59
CA ALA A 229 0.84 4.52 -39.31
C ALA A 229 1.11 5.82 -38.55
N ARG A 230 2.37 6.27 -38.46
CA ARG A 230 2.75 7.54 -37.85
C ARG A 230 2.01 8.72 -38.49
N GLU A 231 1.99 8.81 -39.81
CA GLU A 231 1.30 9.90 -40.51
C GLU A 231 -0.21 9.84 -40.32
N MET A 232 -0.82 8.65 -40.36
CA MET A 232 -2.24 8.44 -40.05
C MET A 232 -2.59 8.91 -38.63
N ILE A 233 -1.79 8.53 -37.62
CA ILE A 233 -2.00 8.93 -36.22
C ILE A 233 -1.79 10.44 -36.08
N ARG A 234 -0.78 11.02 -36.73
CA ARG A 234 -0.51 12.47 -36.69
C ARG A 234 -1.66 13.30 -37.24
N ARG A 235 -2.30 12.86 -38.34
CA ARG A 235 -3.46 13.54 -38.91
C ARG A 235 -4.74 13.30 -38.09
N ALA A 236 -4.98 12.07 -37.63
CA ALA A 236 -6.10 11.78 -36.73
C ALA A 236 -5.99 12.55 -35.40
N ALA A 237 -4.79 12.77 -34.88
CA ALA A 237 -4.56 13.63 -33.71
C ALA A 237 -4.95 15.09 -34.00
N HIS A 238 -4.61 15.63 -35.17
CA HIS A 238 -5.03 16.98 -35.58
C HIS A 238 -6.56 17.12 -35.70
N ASP A 239 -7.27 16.07 -36.14
CA ASP A 239 -8.74 16.07 -36.15
C ASP A 239 -9.32 16.02 -34.73
N LEU A 240 -8.66 15.31 -33.80
CA LEU A 240 -9.01 15.31 -32.37
C LEU A 240 -8.74 16.68 -31.72
N GLU A 241 -7.65 17.36 -32.08
CA GLU A 241 -7.38 18.75 -31.67
C GLU A 241 -8.54 19.68 -32.09
N ALA A 242 -8.91 19.65 -33.37
CA ALA A 242 -9.94 20.50 -33.93
C ALA A 242 -11.34 20.21 -33.38
N SER A 243 -11.71 18.93 -33.24
CA SER A 243 -13.05 18.51 -32.81
C SER A 243 -13.28 18.66 -31.30
N GLN A 244 -12.24 18.52 -30.46
CA GLN A 244 -12.37 18.64 -29.00
C GLN A 244 -11.87 19.98 -28.44
N GLY A 245 -11.28 20.84 -29.27
CA GLY A 245 -10.74 22.13 -28.83
C GLY A 245 -9.50 22.00 -27.93
N VAL A 246 -8.68 21.00 -28.19
CA VAL A 246 -7.49 20.64 -27.41
C VAL A 246 -6.21 20.83 -28.23
N THR A 247 -5.04 20.82 -27.58
CA THR A 247 -3.74 20.84 -28.27
C THR A 247 -2.95 19.60 -27.89
N ILE A 248 -2.52 18.81 -28.87
CA ILE A 248 -1.83 17.53 -28.67
C ILE A 248 -0.37 17.72 -29.08
N GLU A 249 0.54 17.47 -28.15
CA GLU A 249 1.96 17.60 -28.43
C GLU A 249 2.44 16.54 -29.42
N ARG A 250 3.37 16.91 -30.32
CA ARG A 250 4.02 15.92 -31.22
C ARG A 250 4.67 14.76 -30.46
N GLY A 251 5.18 15.02 -29.25
CA GLY A 251 5.71 13.97 -28.37
C GLY A 251 4.66 12.97 -27.92
N ALA A 252 3.41 13.39 -27.71
CA ALA A 252 2.30 12.50 -27.34
C ALA A 252 1.99 11.50 -28.47
N VAL A 253 2.03 11.94 -29.72
CA VAL A 253 1.81 11.08 -30.91
C VAL A 253 2.91 10.02 -31.04
N GLU A 254 4.18 10.40 -30.97
CA GLU A 254 5.28 9.42 -31.07
C GLU A 254 5.26 8.45 -29.88
N VAL A 255 5.02 8.91 -28.65
CA VAL A 255 4.94 8.04 -27.46
C VAL A 255 3.73 7.10 -27.51
N ALA A 256 2.57 7.53 -28.01
CA ALA A 256 1.41 6.66 -28.18
C ALA A 256 1.66 5.55 -29.22
N LEU A 257 2.26 5.89 -30.36
CA LEU A 257 2.69 4.91 -31.37
C LEU A 257 3.72 3.93 -30.78
N ASP A 258 4.71 4.45 -30.08
CA ASP A 258 5.82 3.70 -29.51
C ASP A 258 5.38 2.71 -28.42
N LEU A 259 4.61 3.16 -27.42
CA LEU A 259 4.08 2.29 -26.36
C LEU A 259 3.16 1.22 -26.93
N THR A 260 2.20 1.59 -27.78
CA THR A 260 1.24 0.62 -28.33
C THR A 260 1.86 -0.36 -29.33
N ARG A 261 2.97 0.01 -30.00
CA ARG A 261 3.73 -0.90 -30.86
C ARG A 261 4.43 -2.00 -30.05
N HIS A 262 5.05 -1.67 -28.92
CA HIS A 262 5.83 -2.63 -28.13
C HIS A 262 4.99 -3.42 -27.13
N PHE A 263 3.96 -2.79 -26.54
CA PHE A 263 3.21 -3.36 -25.43
C PHE A 263 1.75 -3.71 -25.79
N ALA A 264 1.08 -3.06 -26.75
CA ALA A 264 -0.29 -3.41 -27.15
C ALA A 264 -0.29 -4.37 -28.36
N LEU A 265 0.31 -5.56 -28.20
CA LEU A 265 0.58 -6.52 -29.29
C LEU A 265 -0.66 -7.29 -29.79
N SER A 266 -1.77 -7.30 -29.05
CA SER A 266 -3.05 -7.90 -29.46
C SER A 266 -3.93 -6.96 -30.31
N GLU A 267 -3.58 -5.68 -30.36
CA GLU A 267 -4.30 -4.64 -31.09
C GLU A 267 -3.50 -4.18 -32.33
N HIS A 268 -4.18 -3.58 -33.33
CA HIS A 268 -3.55 -3.19 -34.59
C HIS A 268 -3.45 -1.65 -34.73
N LEU A 269 -2.41 -1.18 -35.42
CA LEU A 269 -2.24 0.20 -35.86
C LEU A 269 -3.21 0.55 -37.02
N PRO A 270 -3.55 1.84 -37.19
CA PRO A 270 -3.16 2.97 -36.34
C PRO A 270 -4.03 3.09 -35.09
N GLY A 271 -5.22 2.46 -35.06
CA GLY A 271 -6.28 2.80 -34.13
C GLY A 271 -5.88 2.72 -32.66
N LYS A 272 -5.16 1.68 -32.23
CA LYS A 272 -4.72 1.54 -30.82
C LYS A 272 -3.95 2.75 -30.27
N ALA A 273 -3.16 3.43 -31.11
CA ALA A 273 -2.44 4.63 -30.72
C ALA A 273 -3.36 5.86 -30.68
N ILE A 274 -4.32 5.95 -31.62
CA ILE A 274 -5.35 7.00 -31.65
C ILE A 274 -6.28 6.87 -30.43
N ASP A 275 -6.68 5.65 -30.06
CA ASP A 275 -7.46 5.37 -28.86
C ASP A 275 -6.69 5.80 -27.60
N LEU A 276 -5.41 5.45 -27.48
CA LEU A 276 -4.58 5.88 -26.35
C LEU A 276 -4.43 7.41 -26.27
N ILE A 277 -4.33 8.09 -27.41
CA ILE A 277 -4.35 9.57 -27.47
C ILE A 277 -5.70 10.11 -26.98
N ALA A 278 -6.82 9.54 -27.43
CA ALA A 278 -8.16 9.94 -27.00
C ALA A 278 -8.40 9.68 -25.50
N GLU A 279 -7.92 8.56 -24.97
CA GLU A 279 -7.93 8.28 -23.53
C GLU A 279 -7.05 9.29 -22.74
N GLY A 280 -5.91 9.71 -23.30
CA GLY A 280 -5.08 10.77 -22.73
C GLY A 280 -5.75 12.15 -22.72
N ILE A 281 -6.54 12.48 -23.76
CA ILE A 281 -7.38 13.70 -23.77
C ILE A 281 -8.42 13.62 -22.65
N ALA A 282 -9.09 12.48 -22.48
CA ALA A 282 -10.08 12.27 -21.41
C ALA A 282 -9.45 12.45 -20.02
N LEU A 283 -8.32 11.79 -19.75
CA LEU A 283 -7.57 11.93 -18.50
C LEU A 283 -7.17 13.40 -18.21
N ARG A 284 -6.76 14.14 -19.24
CA ARG A 284 -6.45 15.57 -19.12
C ARG A 284 -7.69 16.40 -18.78
N SER A 285 -8.83 16.09 -19.39
CA SER A 285 -10.10 16.78 -19.14
C SER A 285 -10.71 16.47 -17.76
N GLU A 286 -10.41 15.30 -17.19
CA GLU A 286 -10.82 14.95 -15.81
C GLU A 286 -10.00 15.72 -14.76
N ARG A 287 -8.72 15.96 -15.05
CA ARG A 287 -7.76 16.60 -14.12
C ARG A 287 -7.71 18.14 -14.21
N GLY A 288 -8.50 18.80 -15.06
CA GLY A 288 -8.37 20.25 -15.29
C GLY A 288 -9.61 20.97 -15.86
N SER A 289 -9.60 22.30 -15.78
CA SER A 289 -10.65 23.16 -16.36
C SER A 289 -10.53 23.22 -17.89
N ARG A 290 -11.68 23.26 -18.59
CA ARG A 290 -11.81 23.13 -20.06
C ARG A 290 -11.07 24.17 -20.93
N ALA A 291 -10.49 25.22 -20.37
CA ALA A 291 -9.81 26.26 -21.15
C ALA A 291 -8.36 25.86 -21.47
N ALA A 292 -8.08 25.55 -22.75
CA ALA A 292 -6.76 25.20 -23.28
C ALA A 292 -6.14 23.91 -22.67
N LEU A 293 -6.87 22.79 -22.78
CA LEU A 293 -6.34 21.46 -22.47
C LEU A 293 -5.21 21.09 -23.46
N ARG A 294 -3.97 21.24 -23.02
CA ARG A 294 -2.77 20.73 -23.71
C ARG A 294 -2.46 19.32 -23.21
N VAL A 295 -2.46 18.36 -24.13
CA VAL A 295 -2.17 16.94 -23.89
C VAL A 295 -0.73 16.67 -24.28
N SER A 296 0.05 16.20 -23.31
CA SER A 296 1.49 15.97 -23.40
C SER A 296 1.81 14.47 -23.46
N ALA A 297 3.07 14.15 -23.78
CA ALA A 297 3.55 12.76 -23.72
C ALA A 297 3.37 12.12 -22.33
N GLU A 298 3.44 12.95 -21.27
CA GLU A 298 3.25 12.54 -19.88
C GLU A 298 1.83 12.08 -19.56
N ASP A 299 0.81 12.70 -20.17
CA ASP A 299 -0.58 12.28 -20.03
C ASP A 299 -0.83 10.92 -20.71
N ILE A 300 -0.17 10.65 -21.85
CA ILE A 300 -0.21 9.35 -22.55
C ILE A 300 0.47 8.26 -21.71
N ILE A 301 1.66 8.53 -21.15
CA ILE A 301 2.39 7.57 -20.30
C ILE A 301 1.56 7.23 -19.07
N THR A 302 1.05 8.24 -18.36
CA THR A 302 0.21 8.06 -17.18
C THR A 302 -1.02 7.22 -17.51
N ARG A 303 -1.69 7.50 -18.63
CA ARG A 303 -2.85 6.72 -19.04
C ARG A 303 -2.52 5.28 -19.39
N PHE A 304 -1.36 5.04 -20.00
CA PHE A 304 -0.89 3.70 -20.32
C PHE A 304 -0.52 2.91 -19.06
N GLU A 305 0.11 3.55 -18.07
CA GLU A 305 0.37 2.99 -16.74
C GLU A 305 -0.95 2.61 -16.03
N GLU A 306 -1.92 3.53 -15.92
CA GLU A 306 -3.24 3.26 -15.33
C GLU A 306 -3.96 2.06 -15.99
N LYS A 307 -3.81 1.91 -17.30
CA LYS A 307 -4.46 0.86 -18.10
C LYS A 307 -3.76 -0.51 -18.05
N THR A 308 -2.44 -0.54 -17.84
CA THR A 308 -1.62 -1.77 -17.96
C THR A 308 -0.97 -2.22 -16.65
N GLY A 309 -0.90 -1.34 -15.65
CA GLY A 309 -0.16 -1.53 -14.40
C GLY A 309 1.37 -1.39 -14.52
N LEU A 310 1.92 -1.35 -15.74
CA LEU A 310 3.38 -1.31 -15.96
C LEU A 310 4.01 -0.02 -15.40
N PRO A 311 5.08 -0.10 -14.59
CA PRO A 311 5.67 1.07 -13.95
C PRO A 311 6.37 1.96 -14.97
N ARG A 312 6.25 3.28 -14.77
CA ARG A 312 6.89 4.33 -15.60
C ARG A 312 8.37 4.09 -15.87
N ILE A 313 9.09 3.56 -14.89
CA ILE A 313 10.52 3.21 -14.99
C ILE A 313 10.83 2.20 -16.12
N LEU A 314 9.83 1.49 -16.66
CA LEU A 314 9.93 0.63 -17.85
C LEU A 314 9.33 1.26 -19.12
N LEU A 315 8.42 2.22 -18.99
CA LEU A 315 7.67 2.81 -20.11
C LEU A 315 8.41 3.99 -20.77
N THR A 316 9.09 4.84 -20.00
CA THR A 316 9.62 6.14 -20.48
C THR A 316 11.10 6.37 -20.19
N ASP A 317 11.88 6.71 -21.22
CA ASP A 317 13.32 7.03 -21.15
C ASP A 317 13.67 8.26 -20.30
N GLN A 318 12.66 9.05 -19.88
CA GLN A 318 12.88 10.20 -19.00
C GLN A 318 13.12 9.81 -17.54
N GLU A 319 12.70 8.62 -17.11
CA GLU A 319 12.95 8.15 -15.74
C GLU A 319 14.30 7.41 -15.62
N PRO A 320 15.14 7.78 -14.63
CA PRO A 320 16.45 7.15 -14.45
C PRO A 320 16.30 5.70 -13.99
N TYR A 321 16.64 4.76 -14.87
CA TYR A 321 16.68 3.34 -14.52
C TYR A 321 17.91 3.05 -13.64
N ASN A 322 17.69 2.91 -12.33
CA ASN A 322 18.75 2.51 -11.40
C ASN A 322 18.69 1.00 -11.14
N GLU A 323 19.48 0.25 -11.92
CA GLU A 323 19.60 -1.20 -11.81
C GLU A 323 19.91 -1.67 -10.37
N GLN A 324 20.74 -0.93 -9.61
CA GLN A 324 21.06 -1.27 -8.23
C GLN A 324 19.86 -1.10 -7.28
N ALA A 325 18.98 -0.13 -7.55
CA ALA A 325 17.75 0.05 -6.79
C ALA A 325 16.73 -1.06 -7.09
N VAL A 326 16.59 -1.44 -8.37
CA VAL A 326 15.76 -2.58 -8.80
C VAL A 326 16.28 -3.88 -8.19
N ARG A 327 17.60 -4.13 -8.23
CA ARG A 327 18.23 -5.28 -7.59
C ARG A 327 17.94 -5.35 -6.09
N ARG A 328 18.11 -4.24 -5.37
CA ARG A 328 17.79 -4.14 -3.93
C ARG A 328 16.33 -4.49 -3.64
N TYR A 329 15.37 -3.96 -4.41
CA TYR A 329 13.95 -4.28 -4.26
C TYR A 329 13.68 -5.81 -4.27
N PHE A 330 14.40 -6.57 -5.10
CA PHE A 330 14.28 -8.03 -5.16
C PHE A 330 15.08 -8.75 -4.07
N SER A 331 16.34 -8.37 -3.82
CA SER A 331 17.17 -8.92 -2.74
C SER A 331 16.57 -8.68 -1.35
N ASP A 332 15.83 -7.59 -1.17
CA ASP A 332 15.10 -7.25 0.06
C ASP A 332 13.83 -8.11 0.28
N ARG A 333 13.50 -8.99 -0.67
CA ARG A 333 12.40 -9.98 -0.54
C ARG A 333 12.88 -11.43 -0.69
N VAL A 334 13.78 -11.69 -1.63
CA VAL A 334 14.23 -13.04 -2.01
C VAL A 334 15.69 -13.24 -1.58
N LEU A 335 15.86 -13.67 -0.33
CA LEU A 335 17.17 -13.79 0.30
C LEU A 335 17.96 -15.03 -0.16
N GLY A 336 19.26 -14.83 -0.43
CA GLY A 336 20.21 -15.89 -0.76
C GLY A 336 20.10 -16.47 -2.18
N GLN A 337 19.35 -15.83 -3.08
CA GLN A 337 19.11 -16.30 -4.44
C GLN A 337 19.58 -15.28 -5.50
N ASP A 338 20.74 -14.65 -5.26
CA ASP A 338 21.24 -13.51 -6.05
C ASP A 338 21.29 -13.78 -7.55
N GLN A 339 21.67 -14.99 -7.97
CA GLN A 339 21.68 -15.40 -9.38
C GLN A 339 20.30 -15.32 -10.05
N ALA A 340 19.23 -15.69 -9.34
CA ALA A 340 17.86 -15.60 -9.86
C ALA A 340 17.39 -14.14 -9.89
N VAL A 341 17.78 -13.33 -8.89
CA VAL A 341 17.52 -11.88 -8.88
C VAL A 341 18.23 -11.19 -10.05
N ASP A 342 19.49 -11.51 -10.31
CA ASP A 342 20.29 -10.92 -11.39
C ASP A 342 19.70 -11.21 -12.77
N VAL A 343 19.19 -12.43 -13.00
CA VAL A 343 18.46 -12.79 -14.23
C VAL A 343 17.19 -11.94 -14.40
N ILE A 344 16.39 -11.77 -13.34
CA ILE A 344 15.20 -10.91 -13.39
C ILE A 344 15.56 -9.45 -13.68
N VAL A 345 16.59 -8.91 -13.01
CA VAL A 345 17.08 -7.54 -13.23
C VAL A 345 17.60 -7.35 -14.65
N GLN A 346 18.31 -8.34 -15.21
CA GLN A 346 18.75 -8.33 -16.60
C GLN A 346 17.57 -8.33 -17.58
N THR A 347 16.54 -9.16 -17.36
CA THR A 347 15.34 -9.15 -18.22
C THR A 347 14.57 -7.84 -18.11
N LEU A 348 14.42 -7.27 -16.91
CA LEU A 348 13.83 -5.94 -16.75
C LEU A 348 14.64 -4.86 -17.48
N SER A 349 15.96 -4.98 -17.53
CA SER A 349 16.84 -4.09 -18.30
C SER A 349 16.71 -4.28 -19.83
N LEU A 350 16.46 -5.51 -20.30
CA LEU A 350 16.16 -5.80 -21.71
C LEU A 350 14.78 -5.28 -22.13
N LEU A 351 13.76 -5.41 -21.27
CA LEU A 351 12.43 -4.83 -21.47
C LEU A 351 12.51 -3.29 -21.47
N ARG A 352 13.26 -2.71 -20.52
CA ARG A 352 13.52 -1.27 -20.41
C ARG A 352 14.13 -0.69 -21.68
N THR A 353 15.10 -1.40 -22.27
CA THR A 353 15.82 -1.00 -23.49
C THR A 353 15.15 -1.47 -24.78
N ARG A 354 14.05 -2.23 -24.67
CA ARG A 354 13.27 -2.81 -25.79
C ARG A 354 14.11 -3.69 -26.70
N LEU A 355 15.08 -4.38 -26.12
CA LEU A 355 15.98 -5.34 -26.78
C LEU A 355 15.49 -6.80 -26.65
N ASN A 356 14.32 -7.02 -26.05
CA ASN A 356 13.66 -8.32 -26.01
C ASN A 356 13.11 -8.73 -27.39
N ASN A 357 12.94 -10.04 -27.61
CA ASN A 357 12.37 -10.55 -28.87
C ASN A 357 10.84 -10.30 -28.89
N PRO A 358 10.31 -9.50 -29.85
CA PRO A 358 8.89 -9.13 -29.88
C PRO A 358 7.94 -10.25 -30.30
N ASN A 359 8.46 -11.40 -30.74
CA ASN A 359 7.64 -12.56 -31.11
C ASN A 359 7.44 -13.55 -29.96
N ARG A 360 8.22 -13.45 -28.88
CA ARG A 360 8.20 -14.37 -27.73
C ARG A 360 7.60 -13.66 -26.50
N PRO A 361 7.26 -14.39 -25.42
CA PRO A 361 6.91 -13.78 -24.14
C PRO A 361 7.98 -12.81 -23.61
N MET A 362 7.60 -11.87 -22.74
CA MET A 362 8.51 -10.88 -22.14
C MET A 362 9.70 -11.51 -21.39
N GLY A 363 9.51 -12.74 -20.90
CA GLY A 363 10.58 -13.62 -20.42
C GLY A 363 10.01 -14.99 -20.03
N VAL A 364 10.77 -16.05 -20.27
CA VAL A 364 10.45 -17.43 -19.87
C VAL A 364 11.56 -17.96 -18.97
N PHE A 365 11.22 -18.23 -17.71
CA PHE A 365 12.18 -18.66 -16.69
C PHE A 365 11.86 -20.05 -16.15
N LEU A 366 12.89 -20.89 -15.98
CA LEU A 366 12.76 -22.17 -15.27
C LEU A 366 13.52 -22.11 -13.95
N PHE A 367 12.78 -22.10 -12.85
CA PHE A 367 13.30 -22.03 -11.48
C PHE A 367 13.41 -23.44 -10.89
N ILE A 368 14.63 -23.96 -10.78
CA ILE A 368 14.94 -25.31 -10.31
C ILE A 368 15.50 -25.24 -8.89
N GLY A 369 15.04 -26.09 -7.97
CA GLY A 369 15.62 -26.20 -6.63
C GLY A 369 14.68 -26.88 -5.64
N PRO A 370 15.03 -27.00 -4.35
CA PRO A 370 14.16 -27.60 -3.34
C PRO A 370 12.84 -26.84 -3.19
N THR A 371 11.87 -27.42 -2.47
CA THR A 371 10.67 -26.68 -2.08
C THR A 371 11.00 -25.65 -0.99
N GLY A 372 10.30 -24.52 -0.97
CA GLY A 372 10.44 -23.52 0.12
C GLY A 372 11.72 -22.67 0.11
N VAL A 373 12.39 -22.51 -1.03
CA VAL A 373 13.64 -21.71 -1.17
C VAL A 373 13.46 -20.32 -1.80
N GLY A 374 12.22 -19.92 -2.13
CA GLY A 374 11.92 -18.58 -2.69
C GLY A 374 11.49 -18.54 -4.17
N LYS A 375 11.36 -19.69 -4.85
CA LYS A 375 10.93 -19.76 -6.27
C LYS A 375 9.62 -18.99 -6.53
N THR A 376 8.59 -19.28 -5.74
CA THR A 376 7.29 -18.61 -5.80
C THR A 376 7.38 -17.17 -5.33
N GLU A 377 8.18 -16.89 -4.28
CA GLU A 377 8.36 -15.54 -3.71
C GLU A 377 8.91 -14.55 -4.75
N LEU A 378 9.85 -14.99 -5.60
CA LEU A 378 10.37 -14.14 -6.68
C LEU A 378 9.30 -13.81 -7.74
N ALA A 379 8.35 -14.73 -8.00
CA ALA A 379 7.22 -14.46 -8.87
C ALA A 379 6.24 -13.44 -8.26
N HIS A 380 5.94 -13.56 -6.96
CA HIS A 380 5.16 -12.57 -6.22
C HIS A 380 5.84 -11.19 -6.21
N ALA A 381 7.13 -11.12 -5.88
CA ALA A 381 7.92 -9.89 -5.89
C ALA A 381 7.94 -9.22 -7.28
N LEU A 382 8.02 -10.02 -8.36
CA LEU A 382 8.00 -9.53 -9.74
C LEU A 382 6.63 -8.98 -10.15
N ALA A 383 5.53 -9.67 -9.82
CA ALA A 383 4.18 -9.16 -10.07
C ALA A 383 3.93 -7.86 -9.30
N GLN A 384 4.36 -7.79 -8.03
CA GLN A 384 4.26 -6.59 -7.21
C GLN A 384 5.12 -5.43 -7.73
N PHE A 385 6.27 -5.72 -8.35
CA PHE A 385 7.12 -4.69 -8.99
C PHE A 385 6.51 -4.16 -10.29
N LEU A 386 5.98 -5.06 -11.12
CA LEU A 386 5.50 -4.77 -12.47
C LEU A 386 4.08 -4.23 -12.54
N PHE A 387 3.25 -4.45 -11.51
CA PHE A 387 1.83 -4.11 -11.56
C PHE A 387 1.31 -3.46 -10.27
N GLY A 388 2.18 -3.25 -9.27
CA GLY A 388 1.79 -2.77 -7.94
C GLY A 388 0.82 -3.68 -7.18
N SER A 389 0.52 -4.88 -7.72
CA SER A 389 -0.55 -5.75 -7.22
C SER A 389 -0.31 -7.21 -7.59
N GLU A 390 -0.56 -8.11 -6.63
CA GLU A 390 -0.55 -9.56 -6.86
C GLU A 390 -1.67 -10.06 -7.78
N LYS A 391 -2.68 -9.24 -8.10
CA LYS A 391 -3.80 -9.67 -8.99
C LYS A 391 -3.30 -10.11 -10.38
N HIS A 392 -2.20 -9.52 -10.85
CA HIS A 392 -1.56 -9.88 -12.12
C HIS A 392 -0.65 -11.12 -12.03
N LEU A 393 -0.60 -11.81 -10.88
CA LEU A 393 0.06 -13.11 -10.75
C LEU A 393 -0.93 -14.25 -11.01
N VAL A 394 -0.99 -14.72 -12.26
CA VAL A 394 -1.87 -15.83 -12.64
C VAL A 394 -1.17 -17.17 -12.38
N ARG A 395 -1.60 -17.87 -11.31
CA ARG A 395 -0.99 -19.13 -10.89
C ARG A 395 -1.77 -20.36 -11.39
N PHE A 396 -1.03 -21.34 -11.86
CA PHE A 396 -1.50 -22.70 -12.15
C PHE A 396 -0.59 -23.71 -11.46
N ASN A 397 -1.19 -24.68 -10.75
CA ASN A 397 -0.49 -25.80 -10.13
C ASN A 397 -0.49 -26.98 -11.10
N MET A 398 0.64 -27.31 -11.69
CA MET A 398 0.74 -28.36 -12.73
C MET A 398 0.52 -29.77 -12.19
N ALA A 399 0.65 -29.97 -10.87
CA ALA A 399 0.27 -31.22 -10.21
C ALA A 399 -1.22 -31.57 -10.36
N ASP A 400 -2.07 -30.56 -10.61
CA ASP A 400 -3.50 -30.76 -10.83
C ASP A 400 -3.82 -31.16 -12.28
N TYR A 401 -2.85 -31.14 -13.20
CA TYR A 401 -3.04 -31.37 -14.64
C TYR A 401 -2.25 -32.60 -15.17
N THR A 402 -2.32 -33.72 -14.45
CA THR A 402 -1.56 -34.97 -14.71
C THR A 402 -2.16 -35.93 -15.76
N MET A 403 -3.44 -35.78 -16.13
CA MET A 403 -4.21 -36.76 -16.92
C MET A 403 -4.58 -36.19 -18.29
N ASP A 404 -4.82 -37.05 -19.30
CA ASP A 404 -5.18 -36.64 -20.66
C ASP A 404 -6.33 -35.60 -20.72
N TRP A 405 -7.40 -35.83 -19.97
CA TRP A 405 -8.56 -34.94 -19.96
C TRP A 405 -8.28 -33.57 -19.30
N HIS A 406 -7.28 -33.48 -18.41
CA HIS A 406 -6.85 -32.21 -17.84
C HIS A 406 -6.23 -31.27 -18.89
N VAL A 407 -5.67 -31.81 -19.98
CA VAL A 407 -5.17 -31.00 -21.11
C VAL A 407 -6.31 -30.21 -21.76
N GLN A 408 -7.47 -30.84 -21.92
CA GLN A 408 -8.69 -30.20 -22.42
C GLN A 408 -9.29 -29.23 -21.40
N THR A 409 -9.24 -29.53 -20.11
CA THR A 409 -9.64 -28.58 -19.05
C THR A 409 -8.78 -27.30 -19.06
N LEU A 410 -7.48 -27.44 -19.29
CA LEU A 410 -6.53 -26.33 -19.28
C LEU A 410 -6.61 -25.48 -20.57
N PHE A 411 -6.53 -26.11 -21.75
CA PHE A 411 -6.47 -25.41 -23.04
C PHE A 411 -7.80 -25.35 -23.82
N GLY A 412 -8.84 -25.96 -23.28
CA GLY A 412 -10.19 -26.00 -23.86
C GLY A 412 -10.50 -27.31 -24.58
N ASN A 413 -11.75 -27.77 -24.46
CA ASN A 413 -12.28 -28.90 -25.22
C ASN A 413 -12.96 -28.40 -26.51
N PRO A 414 -12.47 -28.74 -27.72
CA PRO A 414 -13.11 -28.32 -28.97
C PRO A 414 -14.58 -28.74 -29.12
N HIS A 415 -14.98 -29.81 -28.44
CA HIS A 415 -16.35 -30.35 -28.43
C HIS A 415 -17.16 -29.95 -27.18
N GLY A 416 -16.70 -28.96 -26.40
CA GLY A 416 -17.46 -28.40 -25.28
C GLY A 416 -18.76 -27.73 -25.76
N PHE A 417 -19.83 -27.87 -24.97
CA PHE A 417 -21.14 -27.29 -25.31
C PHE A 417 -21.18 -25.76 -25.15
N ASP A 418 -20.49 -25.24 -24.13
CA ASP A 418 -20.39 -23.81 -23.83
C ASP A 418 -19.02 -23.22 -24.25
N ILE A 419 -18.98 -21.90 -24.44
CA ILE A 419 -17.77 -21.21 -24.92
C ILE A 419 -16.62 -21.20 -23.90
N GLU A 420 -16.92 -21.28 -22.60
CA GLU A 420 -15.91 -21.25 -21.53
C GLU A 420 -15.14 -22.57 -21.49
N SER A 421 -15.84 -23.70 -21.51
CA SER A 421 -15.29 -25.05 -21.68
C SER A 421 -14.47 -25.18 -22.98
N ARG A 422 -14.85 -24.49 -24.05
CA ARG A 422 -14.07 -24.44 -25.30
C ARG A 422 -12.82 -23.57 -25.19
N ARG A 423 -12.84 -22.47 -24.43
CA ARG A 423 -11.66 -21.61 -24.20
C ARG A 423 -10.64 -22.23 -23.24
N GLY A 424 -11.11 -22.96 -22.23
CA GLY A 424 -10.26 -23.58 -21.22
C GLY A 424 -9.70 -22.60 -20.19
N GLN A 425 -9.38 -23.14 -19.01
CA GLN A 425 -9.00 -22.34 -17.84
C GLN A 425 -7.78 -21.46 -18.06
N PHE A 426 -6.82 -21.90 -18.89
CA PHE A 426 -5.59 -21.16 -19.16
C PHE A 426 -5.86 -19.84 -19.87
N THR A 427 -6.62 -19.88 -20.97
CA THR A 427 -6.86 -18.67 -21.76
C THR A 427 -7.89 -17.75 -21.12
N MET A 428 -8.91 -18.29 -20.44
CA MET A 428 -9.88 -17.49 -19.69
C MET A 428 -9.22 -16.63 -18.60
N ARG A 429 -8.36 -17.22 -17.75
CA ARG A 429 -7.69 -16.46 -16.67
C ARG A 429 -6.71 -15.40 -17.16
N LEU A 430 -6.29 -15.47 -18.43
CA LEU A 430 -5.39 -14.50 -19.06
C LEU A 430 -6.14 -13.47 -19.92
N GLN A 431 -7.42 -13.68 -20.23
CA GLN A 431 -8.25 -12.69 -20.94
C GLN A 431 -8.50 -11.43 -20.09
N GLU A 432 -8.57 -11.55 -18.77
CA GLU A 432 -8.73 -10.40 -17.85
C GLU A 432 -7.46 -9.55 -17.70
N HIS A 433 -6.29 -10.12 -17.99
CA HIS A 433 -4.98 -9.53 -17.70
C HIS A 433 -4.04 -9.65 -18.91
N ALA A 434 -4.14 -8.69 -19.82
CA ALA A 434 -3.27 -8.59 -21.01
C ALA A 434 -1.77 -8.43 -20.69
N PHE A 435 -1.42 -8.11 -19.45
CA PHE A 435 -0.06 -8.18 -18.89
C PHE A 435 -0.14 -8.93 -17.56
N ALA A 436 0.67 -9.98 -17.42
CA ALA A 436 0.65 -10.85 -16.25
C ALA A 436 2.01 -11.53 -15.99
N VAL A 437 2.26 -11.87 -14.73
CA VAL A 437 3.24 -12.91 -14.37
C VAL A 437 2.48 -14.22 -14.28
N VAL A 438 2.87 -15.21 -15.08
CA VAL A 438 2.24 -16.53 -15.13
C VAL A 438 3.12 -17.54 -14.41
N LEU A 439 2.64 -18.02 -13.25
CA LEU A 439 3.35 -18.98 -12.42
C LEU A 439 2.84 -20.39 -12.69
N LEU A 440 3.68 -21.22 -13.29
CA LEU A 440 3.43 -22.63 -13.58
C LEU A 440 4.19 -23.48 -12.55
N ASP A 441 3.52 -23.81 -11.46
CA ASP A 441 4.14 -24.41 -10.27
C ASP A 441 4.19 -25.94 -10.36
N GLU A 442 5.32 -26.56 -9.97
CA GLU A 442 5.59 -28.01 -10.05
C GLU A 442 5.44 -28.58 -11.48
N PHE A 443 5.98 -27.88 -12.48
CA PHE A 443 5.80 -28.18 -13.90
C PHE A 443 6.25 -29.59 -14.32
N GLU A 444 7.14 -30.23 -13.56
CA GLU A 444 7.54 -31.64 -13.77
C GLU A 444 6.38 -32.65 -13.63
N LYS A 445 5.25 -32.25 -13.04
CA LYS A 445 4.09 -33.12 -12.82
C LYS A 445 3.01 -32.99 -13.89
N ALA A 446 3.16 -32.05 -14.84
CA ALA A 446 2.17 -31.86 -15.91
C ALA A 446 2.11 -33.08 -16.84
N HIS A 447 0.97 -33.28 -17.50
CA HIS A 447 0.87 -34.25 -18.60
C HIS A 447 1.81 -33.87 -19.78
N PRO A 448 2.52 -34.80 -20.45
CA PRO A 448 3.47 -34.47 -21.52
C PRO A 448 2.93 -33.59 -22.66
N GLU A 449 1.66 -33.75 -23.04
CA GLU A 449 1.02 -32.87 -24.04
C GLU A 449 0.99 -31.39 -23.63
N ILE A 450 0.98 -31.09 -22.33
CA ILE A 450 1.03 -29.72 -21.82
C ILE A 450 2.38 -29.07 -22.15
N PHE A 451 3.48 -29.83 -22.14
CA PHE A 451 4.80 -29.35 -22.53
C PHE A 451 4.83 -28.93 -24.00
N GLN A 452 4.19 -29.69 -24.90
CA GLN A 452 4.12 -29.36 -26.33
C GLN A 452 3.35 -28.07 -26.59
N ARG A 453 2.23 -27.87 -25.86
CA ARG A 453 1.42 -26.64 -25.96
C ARG A 453 2.18 -25.42 -25.42
N PHE A 454 2.96 -25.57 -24.34
CA PHE A 454 3.83 -24.51 -23.84
C PHE A 454 5.07 -24.27 -24.71
N LEU A 455 5.62 -25.29 -25.36
CA LEU A 455 6.73 -25.16 -26.30
C LEU A 455 6.36 -24.22 -27.46
N GLN A 456 5.21 -24.45 -28.10
CA GLN A 456 4.68 -23.56 -29.13
C GLN A 456 4.51 -22.13 -28.61
N LEU A 457 3.94 -21.97 -27.42
CA LEU A 457 3.70 -20.67 -26.80
C LEU A 457 5.02 -19.91 -26.51
N PHE A 458 6.07 -20.57 -26.04
CA PHE A 458 7.36 -19.93 -25.76
C PHE A 458 8.13 -19.55 -27.02
N ASP A 459 7.75 -20.10 -28.18
CA ASP A 459 8.31 -19.78 -29.49
C ASP A 459 7.55 -18.69 -30.24
N GLU A 460 6.23 -18.82 -30.30
CA GLU A 460 5.37 -17.97 -31.13
C GLU A 460 4.73 -16.83 -30.31
N GLY A 461 4.81 -16.90 -28.97
CA GLY A 461 4.14 -15.99 -28.05
C GLY A 461 2.60 -16.05 -28.13
N MET A 462 2.09 -17.09 -28.78
CA MET A 462 0.69 -17.26 -29.15
C MET A 462 0.25 -18.68 -28.79
N LEU A 463 -1.02 -18.87 -28.45
CA LEU A 463 -1.59 -20.20 -28.18
C LEU A 463 -3.00 -20.32 -28.77
N LEU A 464 -3.26 -21.42 -29.47
CA LEU A 464 -4.59 -21.74 -30.01
C LEU A 464 -5.41 -22.55 -28.99
N ASN A 465 -6.52 -22.00 -28.50
CA ASN A 465 -7.41 -22.70 -27.56
C ASN A 465 -8.40 -23.66 -28.26
N GLY A 466 -9.18 -24.42 -27.48
CA GLY A 466 -10.20 -25.32 -28.02
C GLY A 466 -11.37 -24.62 -28.74
N ALA A 467 -11.56 -23.31 -28.56
CA ALA A 467 -12.51 -22.50 -29.32
C ALA A 467 -11.96 -22.08 -30.70
N SER A 468 -10.75 -22.53 -31.06
CA SER A 468 -10.01 -22.11 -32.26
C SER A 468 -9.68 -20.61 -32.26
N GLU A 469 -9.55 -20.00 -31.09
CA GLU A 469 -9.10 -18.62 -30.91
C GLU A 469 -7.58 -18.59 -30.68
N LEU A 470 -6.87 -17.76 -31.43
CA LEU A 470 -5.44 -17.51 -31.24
C LEU A 470 -5.26 -16.42 -30.19
N VAL A 471 -4.68 -16.79 -29.04
CA VAL A 471 -4.51 -15.90 -27.88
C VAL A 471 -3.06 -15.40 -27.82
N ASN A 472 -2.88 -14.08 -27.83
CA ASN A 472 -1.57 -13.45 -27.70
C ASN A 472 -1.17 -13.32 -26.24
N LEU A 473 0.02 -13.84 -25.91
CA LEU A 473 0.59 -13.88 -24.56
C LEU A 473 2.04 -13.36 -24.53
N ARG A 474 2.46 -12.62 -25.57
CA ARG A 474 3.80 -11.98 -25.67
C ARG A 474 4.06 -10.98 -24.56
N ASN A 475 3.00 -10.41 -24.00
CA ASN A 475 3.01 -9.44 -22.90
C ASN A 475 3.16 -10.05 -21.50
N SER A 476 3.28 -11.37 -21.41
CA SER A 476 3.35 -12.08 -20.13
C SER A 476 4.78 -12.55 -19.83
N ILE A 477 5.11 -12.63 -18.55
CA ILE A 477 6.34 -13.27 -18.07
C ILE A 477 5.97 -14.64 -17.51
N PHE A 478 6.61 -15.71 -17.99
CA PHE A 478 6.38 -17.07 -17.55
C PHE A 478 7.45 -17.51 -16.55
N ILE A 479 7.02 -18.01 -15.39
CA ILE A 479 7.87 -18.62 -14.38
C ILE A 479 7.41 -20.04 -14.17
N LEU A 480 8.23 -20.99 -14.62
CA LEU A 480 8.06 -22.42 -14.39
C LEU A 480 8.84 -22.77 -13.12
N THR A 481 8.21 -23.39 -12.13
CA THR A 481 8.94 -23.93 -10.97
C THR A 481 9.11 -25.43 -11.13
N SER A 482 10.26 -25.93 -10.69
CA SER A 482 10.47 -27.37 -10.58
C SER A 482 11.33 -27.78 -9.39
N ASN A 483 11.12 -29.02 -8.93
CA ASN A 483 11.87 -29.63 -7.83
C ASN A 483 12.95 -30.63 -8.28
N PHE A 484 13.28 -30.67 -9.59
CA PHE A 484 14.43 -31.42 -10.10
C PHE A 484 15.75 -31.05 -9.42
N GLY A 485 16.70 -31.98 -9.40
CA GLY A 485 18.01 -31.77 -8.78
C GLY A 485 17.99 -31.54 -7.27
N ALA A 486 16.83 -31.42 -6.60
CA ALA A 486 16.75 -31.12 -5.17
C ALA A 486 17.46 -32.17 -4.29
N ARG A 487 17.54 -33.43 -4.76
CA ARG A 487 18.36 -34.47 -4.11
C ARG A 487 19.85 -34.19 -4.25
N LEU A 488 20.31 -33.88 -5.46
CA LEU A 488 21.71 -33.54 -5.77
C LEU A 488 22.16 -32.26 -5.03
N LEU A 489 21.27 -31.28 -4.88
CA LEU A 489 21.52 -30.04 -4.13
C LEU A 489 21.81 -30.27 -2.63
N ASN A 490 21.38 -31.40 -2.06
CA ASN A 490 21.52 -31.71 -0.63
C ASN A 490 22.72 -32.63 -0.29
N VAL A 491 23.47 -33.15 -1.26
CA VAL A 491 24.47 -34.23 -1.02
C VAL A 491 25.71 -33.77 -0.21
N GLY A 492 26.00 -32.47 -0.13
CA GLY A 492 27.24 -31.94 0.42
C GLY A 492 27.44 -31.97 1.96
N ARG A 493 26.64 -32.71 2.75
CA ARG A 493 26.63 -32.57 4.23
C ARG A 493 26.62 -33.82 5.12
N LEU A 494 26.57 -35.05 4.58
CA LEU A 494 26.82 -36.26 5.39
C LEU A 494 28.08 -36.99 4.91
N GLY A 495 28.87 -37.48 5.88
CA GLY A 495 30.24 -37.95 5.66
C GLY A 495 30.38 -39.25 4.86
N PHE A 496 31.63 -39.52 4.46
CA PHE A 496 32.09 -40.70 3.70
C PHE A 496 31.73 -40.74 2.20
N GLY A 497 31.52 -39.59 1.57
CA GLY A 497 31.55 -39.42 0.10
C GLY A 497 32.64 -38.43 -0.35
N PRO A 498 33.15 -38.51 -1.59
CA PRO A 498 34.06 -37.51 -2.12
C PRO A 498 33.37 -36.14 -2.21
N THR A 499 34.12 -35.08 -1.87
CA THR A 499 33.62 -33.70 -1.92
C THR A 499 33.45 -33.26 -3.38
N VAL A 500 32.25 -33.43 -3.93
CA VAL A 500 31.90 -32.99 -5.29
C VAL A 500 32.02 -31.46 -5.37
N SER A 501 32.65 -30.94 -6.42
CA SER A 501 32.76 -29.49 -6.59
C SER A 501 31.38 -28.86 -6.92
N PRO A 502 31.13 -27.58 -6.61
CA PRO A 502 29.87 -26.93 -6.95
C PRO A 502 29.57 -26.96 -8.46
N GLU A 503 30.62 -26.90 -9.29
CA GLU A 503 30.55 -26.97 -10.75
C GLU A 503 30.17 -28.37 -11.25
N GLU A 504 30.74 -29.42 -10.66
CA GLU A 504 30.39 -30.81 -10.96
C GLU A 504 28.98 -31.17 -10.46
N GLN A 505 28.53 -30.55 -9.36
CA GLN A 505 27.17 -30.66 -8.86
C GLN A 505 26.15 -29.96 -9.80
N GLU A 506 26.48 -28.77 -10.32
CA GLU A 506 25.67 -28.08 -11.32
C GLU A 506 25.58 -28.86 -12.63
N ASN A 507 26.69 -29.44 -13.11
CA ASN A 507 26.70 -30.27 -14.31
C ASN A 507 25.78 -31.50 -14.19
N ARG A 508 25.77 -32.19 -13.03
CA ARG A 508 24.84 -33.32 -12.80
C ARG A 508 23.37 -32.88 -12.78
N ILE A 509 23.06 -31.71 -12.25
CA ILE A 509 21.69 -31.15 -12.29
C ILE A 509 21.29 -30.81 -13.73
N ARG A 510 22.23 -30.29 -14.53
CA ARG A 510 22.03 -30.02 -15.96
C ARG A 510 21.79 -31.30 -16.77
N GLU A 511 22.52 -32.38 -16.46
CA GLU A 511 22.30 -33.71 -17.05
C GLU A 511 20.92 -34.28 -16.69
N GLU A 512 20.51 -34.25 -15.42
CA GLU A 512 19.17 -34.70 -14.96
C GLU A 512 18.05 -33.86 -15.62
N MET A 513 18.26 -32.54 -15.75
CA MET A 513 17.33 -31.62 -16.42
C MET A 513 17.15 -31.96 -17.90
N VAL A 514 18.24 -32.19 -18.65
CA VAL A 514 18.21 -32.52 -20.10
C VAL A 514 17.63 -33.91 -20.38
N GLN A 515 17.68 -34.83 -19.41
CA GLN A 515 17.01 -36.13 -19.52
C GLN A 515 15.49 -36.05 -19.38
N PHE A 516 14.97 -35.06 -18.65
CA PHE A 516 13.53 -34.90 -18.44
C PHE A 516 12.90 -33.85 -19.37
N PHE A 517 13.41 -32.62 -19.35
CA PHE A 517 13.03 -31.59 -20.30
C PHE A 517 13.83 -31.83 -21.58
N THR A 518 13.14 -32.08 -22.69
CA THR A 518 13.83 -32.32 -23.95
C THR A 518 14.69 -31.10 -24.33
N PRO A 519 15.80 -31.29 -25.07
CA PRO A 519 16.68 -30.19 -25.46
C PRO A 519 15.93 -29.05 -26.17
N GLU A 520 14.90 -29.38 -26.95
CA GLU A 520 14.02 -28.42 -27.63
C GLU A 520 13.35 -27.49 -26.64
N PHE A 521 12.79 -28.02 -25.54
CA PHE A 521 12.10 -27.23 -24.51
C PHE A 521 13.04 -26.33 -23.73
N ILE A 522 14.22 -26.84 -23.35
CA ILE A 522 15.24 -26.05 -22.64
C ILE A 522 15.70 -24.87 -23.49
N ASN A 523 15.87 -25.06 -24.79
CA ASN A 523 16.27 -24.00 -25.72
C ASN A 523 15.20 -22.89 -25.90
N ARG A 524 13.95 -23.08 -25.43
CA ARG A 524 12.88 -22.06 -25.48
C ARG A 524 12.65 -21.35 -24.14
N ILE A 525 13.44 -21.69 -23.12
CA ILE A 525 13.51 -20.98 -21.84
C ILE A 525 14.65 -19.96 -21.96
N ASP A 526 14.39 -18.71 -21.58
CA ASP A 526 15.39 -17.63 -21.69
C ASP A 526 16.47 -17.72 -20.62
N SER A 527 16.14 -18.24 -19.44
CA SER A 527 17.11 -18.52 -18.38
C SER A 527 16.63 -19.60 -17.40
N VAL A 528 17.51 -20.55 -17.14
CA VAL A 528 17.35 -21.55 -16.07
C VAL A 528 18.03 -21.03 -14.81
N CYS A 529 17.28 -20.85 -13.73
CA CYS A 529 17.78 -20.33 -12.46
C CYS A 529 17.86 -21.45 -11.42
N LEU A 530 19.06 -21.71 -10.89
CA LEU A 530 19.28 -22.70 -9.83
C LEU A 530 19.13 -22.05 -8.45
N PHE A 531 18.04 -22.38 -7.76
CA PHE A 531 17.79 -21.94 -6.39
C PHE A 531 18.53 -22.84 -5.40
N LYS A 532 19.45 -22.24 -4.66
CA LYS A 532 20.32 -22.96 -3.72
C LYS A 532 19.57 -23.24 -2.42
N PRO A 533 19.83 -24.37 -1.73
CA PRO A 533 19.33 -24.60 -0.38
C PRO A 533 19.70 -23.43 0.54
N LEU A 534 18.73 -22.94 1.31
CA LEU A 534 18.92 -21.78 2.17
C LEU A 534 19.95 -22.10 3.27
N THR A 535 20.95 -21.23 3.45
CA THR A 535 21.93 -21.36 4.53
C THR A 535 21.31 -21.02 5.89
N LYS A 536 21.90 -21.50 7.00
CA LYS A 536 21.43 -21.14 8.36
C LYS A 536 21.38 -19.61 8.56
N SER A 537 22.31 -18.85 7.99
CA SER A 537 22.31 -17.37 8.06
C SER A 537 21.12 -16.75 7.31
N VAL A 538 20.87 -17.19 6.07
CA VAL A 538 19.71 -16.73 5.27
C VAL A 538 18.39 -17.13 5.93
N LEU A 539 18.30 -18.33 6.50
CA LEU A 539 17.12 -18.77 7.26
C LEU A 539 16.88 -17.92 8.51
N ARG A 540 17.94 -17.54 9.25
CA ARG A 540 17.84 -16.62 10.40
C ARG A 540 17.31 -15.25 9.97
N GLU A 541 17.77 -14.73 8.84
CA GLU A 541 17.29 -13.45 8.30
C GLU A 541 15.82 -13.51 7.84
N ILE A 542 15.42 -14.58 7.14
CA ILE A 542 14.02 -14.81 6.75
C ILE A 542 13.13 -14.94 8.00
N ALA A 543 13.58 -15.69 9.02
CA ALA A 543 12.86 -15.83 10.28
C ALA A 543 12.69 -14.47 10.98
N TYR A 544 13.76 -13.69 11.08
CA TYR A 544 13.74 -12.36 11.68
C TYR A 544 12.77 -11.41 10.97
N ARG A 545 12.86 -11.28 9.64
CA ARG A 545 11.95 -10.41 8.85
C ARG A 545 10.48 -10.82 9.03
N ARG A 546 10.18 -12.13 8.97
CA ARG A 546 8.81 -12.65 9.12
C ARG A 546 8.27 -12.53 10.53
N VAL A 547 9.14 -12.52 11.54
CA VAL A 547 8.77 -12.14 12.92
C VAL A 547 8.43 -10.66 12.98
N GLN A 548 9.26 -9.76 12.43
CA GLN A 548 8.99 -8.32 12.38
C GLN A 548 7.65 -8.00 11.68
N GLU A 549 7.32 -8.67 10.56
CA GLU A 549 6.00 -8.57 9.91
C GLU A 549 4.83 -8.92 10.84
N ILE A 550 5.01 -9.91 11.73
CA ILE A 550 3.99 -10.28 12.72
C ILE A 550 3.86 -9.20 13.79
N LEU A 551 4.98 -8.61 14.24
CA LEU A 551 4.98 -7.51 15.21
C LEU A 551 4.23 -6.27 14.68
N GLN A 552 4.27 -6.04 13.37
CA GLN A 552 3.56 -4.96 12.67
C GLN A 552 2.06 -5.24 12.39
N ARG A 553 1.48 -6.32 12.94
CA ARG A 553 0.03 -6.59 12.76
C ARG A 553 -0.81 -5.65 13.62
N GLU A 554 -1.96 -5.23 13.08
CA GLU A 554 -2.90 -4.30 13.73
C GLU A 554 -3.25 -4.72 15.17
N GLY A 555 -3.40 -6.02 15.44
CA GLY A 555 -3.67 -6.55 16.78
C GLY A 555 -2.61 -6.24 17.85
N LEU A 556 -1.39 -5.88 17.45
CA LEU A 556 -0.27 -5.49 18.32
C LEU A 556 -0.07 -3.97 18.28
N ILE A 557 -0.05 -3.37 17.07
CA ILE A 557 0.07 -1.91 16.87
C ILE A 557 -1.05 -1.15 17.59
N ARG A 558 -2.32 -1.55 17.42
CA ARG A 558 -3.46 -0.85 18.06
C ARG A 558 -3.45 -0.94 19.58
N ARG A 559 -2.74 -1.95 20.13
CA ARG A 559 -2.51 -2.15 21.56
C ARG A 559 -1.23 -1.45 22.03
N ARG A 560 -0.48 -0.78 21.15
CA ARG A 560 0.79 -0.08 21.42
C ARG A 560 1.80 -0.94 22.21
N LEU A 561 1.92 -2.22 21.86
CA LEU A 561 2.82 -3.15 22.52
C LEU A 561 4.19 -3.12 21.84
N GLU A 562 5.24 -2.98 22.63
CA GLU A 562 6.62 -3.20 22.17
C GLU A 562 6.93 -4.69 22.30
N ILE A 563 7.72 -5.29 21.40
CA ILE A 563 7.91 -6.74 21.40
C ILE A 563 9.37 -7.08 21.10
N GLU A 564 10.05 -7.61 22.11
CA GLU A 564 11.41 -8.11 22.03
C GLU A 564 11.36 -9.62 21.74
N VAL A 565 12.24 -10.11 20.87
CA VAL A 565 12.32 -11.55 20.56
C VAL A 565 13.77 -11.97 20.70
N ASP A 566 14.06 -12.84 21.66
CA ASP A 566 15.41 -13.31 21.93
C ASP A 566 15.99 -14.04 20.72
N GLU A 567 17.30 -13.88 20.52
CA GLU A 567 17.98 -14.57 19.42
C GLU A 567 17.86 -16.09 19.55
N ASP A 568 17.86 -16.64 20.76
CA ASP A 568 17.55 -18.04 21.08
C ASP A 568 16.19 -18.52 20.53
N VAL A 569 15.18 -17.65 20.48
CA VAL A 569 13.87 -17.95 19.90
C VAL A 569 13.94 -17.99 18.37
N ILE A 570 14.68 -17.05 17.77
CA ILE A 570 14.94 -17.07 16.32
C ILE A 570 15.77 -18.31 15.95
N GLU A 571 16.79 -18.67 16.74
CA GLU A 571 17.58 -19.89 16.57
C GLU A 571 16.69 -21.13 16.64
N TRP A 572 15.87 -21.28 17.70
CA TRP A 572 14.97 -22.42 17.83
C TRP A 572 13.98 -22.52 16.66
N VAL A 573 13.45 -21.38 16.21
CA VAL A 573 12.57 -21.30 15.03
C VAL A 573 13.29 -21.71 13.74
N VAL A 574 14.57 -21.34 13.57
CA VAL A 574 15.39 -21.79 12.43
C VAL A 574 15.68 -23.28 12.50
N GLU A 575 16.01 -23.81 13.67
CA GLU A 575 16.35 -25.23 13.85
C GLU A 575 15.13 -26.16 13.68
N HIS A 576 13.95 -25.74 14.16
CA HIS A 576 12.72 -26.54 14.11
C HIS A 576 11.81 -26.19 12.91
N GLY A 577 12.06 -25.05 12.24
CA GLY A 577 11.33 -24.57 11.06
C GLY A 577 12.04 -24.79 9.73
N TYR A 578 13.31 -25.19 9.75
CA TYR A 578 14.00 -25.70 8.57
C TYR A 578 13.86 -27.23 8.45
N SER A 579 13.62 -27.70 7.23
CA SER A 579 13.76 -29.10 6.86
C SER A 579 14.45 -29.20 5.52
N GLU A 580 15.46 -30.06 5.41
CA GLU A 580 16.19 -30.30 4.15
C GLU A 580 15.29 -30.78 2.99
N ARG A 581 14.09 -31.31 3.30
CA ARG A 581 13.08 -31.69 2.29
C ARG A 581 12.11 -30.57 1.91
N TYR A 582 11.87 -29.60 2.80
CA TYR A 582 10.75 -28.67 2.70
C TYR A 582 11.11 -27.17 2.78
N GLY A 583 12.39 -26.85 2.96
CA GLY A 583 12.91 -25.48 3.01
C GLY A 583 12.25 -24.63 4.11
N ALA A 584 12.10 -23.32 3.85
CA ALA A 584 11.45 -22.39 4.76
C ALA A 584 9.91 -22.49 4.75
N ARG A 585 9.30 -23.44 4.03
CA ARG A 585 7.83 -23.57 3.95
C ARG A 585 7.19 -23.96 5.30
N TYR A 586 7.97 -24.61 6.17
CA TYR A 586 7.57 -24.92 7.55
C TYR A 586 7.89 -23.79 8.54
N LEU A 587 8.81 -22.89 8.19
CA LEU A 587 9.21 -21.75 9.02
C LEU A 587 8.01 -20.86 9.37
N ALA A 588 7.16 -20.55 8.39
CA ALA A 588 5.93 -19.77 8.61
C ALA A 588 4.98 -20.45 9.62
N ARG A 589 4.79 -21.77 9.53
CA ARG A 589 3.95 -22.55 10.45
C ARG A 589 4.56 -22.69 11.83
N GLN A 590 5.89 -22.81 11.93
CA GLN A 590 6.57 -22.82 13.23
C GLN A 590 6.51 -21.45 13.88
N ILE A 591 6.82 -20.36 13.16
CA ILE A 591 6.62 -18.99 13.66
C ILE A 591 5.17 -18.80 14.13
N GLU A 592 4.18 -19.27 13.37
CA GLU A 592 2.78 -19.16 13.79
C GLU A 592 2.48 -19.97 15.06
N LYS A 593 2.94 -21.22 15.15
CA LYS A 593 2.76 -22.09 16.33
C LYS A 593 3.51 -21.62 17.57
N THR A 594 4.67 -20.99 17.37
CA THR A 594 5.69 -20.77 18.40
C THR A 594 5.78 -19.30 18.85
N ILE A 595 5.43 -18.36 17.97
CA ILE A 595 5.45 -16.92 18.23
C ILE A 595 4.01 -16.38 18.17
N THR A 596 3.31 -16.50 17.03
CA THR A 596 1.98 -15.88 16.87
C THR A 596 0.94 -16.46 17.83
N TYR A 597 0.88 -17.77 18.00
CA TYR A 597 -0.12 -18.41 18.87
C TYR A 597 0.15 -18.17 20.37
N PRO A 598 1.38 -18.30 20.90
CA PRO A 598 1.68 -17.87 22.26
C PRO A 598 1.46 -16.38 22.50
N LEU A 599 1.81 -15.50 21.55
CA LEU A 599 1.43 -14.08 21.63
C LEU A 599 -0.09 -13.92 21.70
N ALA A 600 -0.86 -14.52 20.80
CA ALA A 600 -2.31 -14.43 20.79
C ALA A 600 -2.96 -14.96 22.08
N GLN A 601 -2.50 -16.10 22.59
CA GLN A 601 -2.92 -16.63 23.89
C GLN A 601 -2.62 -15.64 25.02
N GLN A 602 -1.46 -14.99 25.02
CA GLN A 602 -1.09 -14.06 26.08
C GLN A 602 -1.80 -12.71 25.98
N LEU A 603 -2.11 -12.23 24.77
CA LEU A 603 -3.00 -11.08 24.58
C LEU A 603 -4.41 -11.36 25.11
N ILE A 604 -4.92 -12.57 24.92
CA ILE A 604 -6.26 -12.98 25.37
C ILE A 604 -6.28 -13.21 26.88
N ASN A 605 -5.29 -13.92 27.41
CA ASN A 605 -5.25 -14.34 28.81
C ASN A 605 -4.83 -13.20 29.76
N ASN A 606 -3.92 -12.32 29.34
CA ASN A 606 -3.30 -11.31 30.21
C ASN A 606 -3.65 -9.86 29.84
N ASN A 607 -4.34 -9.63 28.69
CA ASN A 607 -4.78 -8.33 28.17
C ASN A 607 -3.83 -7.15 28.48
N PRO A 608 -2.56 -7.20 28.00
CA PRO A 608 -1.51 -6.30 28.43
C PRO A 608 -1.81 -4.83 28.07
N PRO A 609 -1.52 -3.88 28.98
CA PRO A 609 -1.84 -2.46 28.77
C PRO A 609 -0.94 -1.80 27.71
N PRO A 610 -1.40 -0.69 27.10
CA PRO A 610 -0.62 0.03 26.08
C PRO A 610 0.74 0.52 26.59
N GLY A 611 1.78 0.36 25.77
CA GLY A 611 3.17 0.73 26.09
C GLY A 611 3.97 -0.36 26.82
N SER A 612 3.40 -1.53 27.06
CA SER A 612 4.13 -2.66 27.66
C SER A 612 4.97 -3.42 26.63
N MET A 613 6.18 -3.82 27.03
CA MET A 613 7.05 -4.67 26.22
C MET A 613 6.75 -6.16 26.49
N LEU A 614 6.72 -6.98 25.44
CA LEU A 614 6.54 -8.44 25.47
C LEU A 614 7.82 -9.09 24.98
N ARG A 615 8.54 -9.81 25.84
CA ARG A 615 9.73 -10.57 25.46
C ARG A 615 9.37 -12.03 25.19
N LEU A 616 9.69 -12.50 24.00
CA LEU A 616 9.65 -13.92 23.64
C LEU A 616 11.02 -14.54 23.88
N PHE A 617 11.08 -15.59 24.71
CA PHE A 617 12.31 -16.26 25.11
C PHE A 617 12.15 -17.78 25.17
N MET A 618 13.27 -18.52 25.17
CA MET A 618 13.27 -19.98 25.27
C MET A 618 13.20 -20.46 26.73
N ARG A 619 12.26 -21.37 27.05
CA ARG A 619 12.16 -22.02 28.36
C ARG A 619 11.73 -23.48 28.21
N ASN A 620 12.54 -24.41 28.69
CA ASN A 620 12.27 -25.87 28.66
C ASN A 620 11.89 -26.36 27.24
N GLU A 621 12.72 -26.05 26.24
CA GLU A 621 12.53 -26.40 24.82
C GLU A 621 11.22 -25.90 24.18
N ARG A 622 10.57 -24.91 24.81
CA ARG A 622 9.38 -24.23 24.28
C ARG A 622 9.59 -22.73 24.32
N VAL A 623 8.97 -22.01 23.38
CA VAL A 623 8.93 -20.55 23.46
C VAL A 623 7.89 -20.14 24.50
N ALA A 624 8.34 -19.33 25.44
CA ALA A 624 7.52 -18.64 26.41
C ALA A 624 7.53 -17.15 26.07
N SER A 625 6.41 -16.47 26.26
CA SER A 625 6.38 -15.02 26.36
C SER A 625 6.32 -14.60 27.83
N ALA A 626 7.10 -13.59 28.19
CA ALA A 626 6.88 -12.79 29.38
C ALA A 626 6.50 -11.37 28.95
N LEU A 627 5.59 -10.75 29.69
CA LEU A 627 5.48 -9.31 29.70
C LEU A 627 6.75 -8.78 30.39
N VAL A 628 7.65 -8.16 29.63
CA VAL A 628 8.86 -7.53 30.14
C VAL A 628 8.62 -6.04 30.09
N LEU A 629 8.35 -5.44 31.25
CA LEU A 629 8.35 -3.99 31.34
C LEU A 629 9.77 -3.47 31.05
N PRO A 630 9.94 -2.30 30.40
CA PRO A 630 11.19 -1.96 29.73
C PRO A 630 12.42 -1.98 30.64
N THR A 631 13.58 -2.29 30.05
CA THR A 631 14.89 -2.06 30.69
C THR A 631 15.94 -1.77 29.61
N THR A 632 16.48 -0.55 29.63
CA THR A 632 17.28 0.09 28.57
C THR A 632 18.74 -0.37 28.44
N THR A 633 19.29 -0.24 27.22
CA THR A 633 20.71 -0.45 26.86
C THR A 633 21.05 0.36 25.58
N HIS A 634 22.28 0.66 25.11
CA HIS A 634 23.67 0.20 25.36
C HIS A 634 24.70 1.36 25.25
N VAL A 635 26.01 1.01 25.30
CA VAL A 635 27.23 1.65 24.73
C VAL A 635 28.06 2.64 25.60
N VAL A 636 28.86 2.01 26.48
CA VAL A 636 30.31 2.21 26.77
C VAL A 636 30.85 3.58 27.23
N ALA A 637 31.27 3.63 28.52
CA ALA A 637 32.64 3.95 28.93
C ALA A 637 32.96 3.34 30.32
N GLU A 638 34.16 2.76 30.48
CA GLU A 638 34.55 1.93 31.63
C GLU A 638 34.74 2.65 32.99
N LYS A 639 34.58 1.84 34.05
CA LYS A 639 35.25 1.86 35.36
C LYS A 639 34.87 2.91 36.42
N ASP A 640 35.14 2.46 37.65
CA ASP A 640 34.99 3.10 38.96
C ASP A 640 33.58 3.54 39.38
N LEU A 641 32.93 2.68 40.19
CA LEU A 641 32.52 3.01 41.57
C LEU A 641 31.85 1.81 42.27
N ALA A 642 32.65 1.01 42.97
CA ALA A 642 32.15 0.12 44.01
C ALA A 642 32.34 0.79 45.38
N THR A 643 31.26 0.97 46.14
CA THR A 643 31.14 0.92 47.63
C THR A 643 29.78 1.51 48.05
N GLY A 644 28.99 0.74 48.82
CA GLY A 644 27.64 1.13 49.31
C GLY A 644 27.68 1.89 50.64
N PRO A 645 26.68 1.73 51.55
CA PRO A 645 25.39 1.03 51.42
C PRO A 645 24.15 1.91 51.76
N ALA A 646 22.95 1.33 51.59
CA ALA A 646 21.63 1.76 52.10
C ALA A 646 21.05 3.10 51.54
N GLU A 647 19.78 3.19 51.13
CA GLU A 647 18.65 2.24 51.13
C GLU A 647 18.07 2.05 49.72
N ILE A 648 17.77 0.79 49.34
CA ILE A 648 17.25 0.33 48.04
C ILE A 648 18.04 0.82 46.79
N GLY A 649 19.38 0.78 46.88
CA GLY A 649 20.23 0.74 45.67
C GLY A 649 20.23 -0.66 45.04
N HIS A 650 20.23 -0.72 43.70
CA HIS A 650 20.29 -1.94 42.85
C HIS A 650 19.82 -3.25 43.49
N LEU A 651 18.58 -3.63 43.19
CA LEU A 651 18.09 -4.99 43.41
C LEU A 651 19.07 -6.01 42.83
N PRO A 652 19.49 -7.04 43.59
CA PRO A 652 20.36 -8.08 43.06
C PRO A 652 19.67 -8.83 41.91
N GLU A 653 20.46 -9.31 40.94
CA GLU A 653 19.97 -10.04 39.76
C GLU A 653 19.08 -11.24 40.11
N ARG A 654 19.30 -11.83 41.29
CA ARG A 654 18.43 -12.86 41.88
C ARG A 654 18.00 -12.44 43.27
N LEU A 655 16.69 -12.33 43.47
CA LEU A 655 16.08 -12.13 44.78
C LEU A 655 15.87 -13.50 45.44
N THR A 656 16.30 -13.63 46.69
CA THR A 656 16.04 -14.81 47.52
C THR A 656 14.79 -14.60 48.37
N ALA A 657 14.13 -15.68 48.81
CA ALA A 657 12.96 -15.59 49.69
C ALA A 657 13.26 -14.73 50.94
N SER A 658 14.42 -14.95 51.57
CA SER A 658 14.89 -14.17 52.71
C SER A 658 15.08 -12.68 52.41
N TYR A 659 15.55 -12.30 51.21
CA TYR A 659 15.67 -10.89 50.82
C TYR A 659 14.30 -10.22 50.67
N ILE A 660 13.35 -10.93 50.04
CA ILE A 660 11.97 -10.46 49.85
C ILE A 660 11.27 -10.32 51.21
N GLN A 661 11.36 -11.34 52.07
CA GLN A 661 10.84 -11.33 53.45
C GLN A 661 11.40 -10.16 54.27
N ALA A 662 12.70 -9.91 54.21
CA ALA A 662 13.33 -8.80 54.94
C ALA A 662 12.87 -7.42 54.44
N GLY A 663 12.61 -7.27 53.14
CA GLY A 663 12.17 -6.01 52.54
C GLY A 663 10.66 -5.75 52.55
N LEU A 664 9.84 -6.80 52.66
CA LEU A 664 8.37 -6.73 52.62
C LEU A 664 7.77 -5.75 53.65
N PRO A 665 8.19 -5.71 54.93
CA PRO A 665 7.66 -4.75 55.91
C PRO A 665 7.88 -3.27 55.51
N ALA A 666 8.98 -2.97 54.81
CA ALA A 666 9.28 -1.61 54.36
C ALA A 666 8.41 -1.20 53.17
N LEU A 667 8.16 -2.11 52.23
CA LEU A 667 7.21 -1.89 51.13
C LEU A 667 5.78 -1.74 51.66
N ARG A 668 5.34 -2.63 52.56
CA ARG A 668 4.03 -2.55 53.22
C ARG A 668 3.80 -1.17 53.81
N ARG A 669 4.71 -0.72 54.69
CA ARG A 669 4.57 0.57 55.36
C ARG A 669 4.47 1.73 54.39
N ARG A 670 5.22 1.72 53.29
CA ARG A 670 5.18 2.78 52.27
C ARG A 670 3.88 2.80 51.47
N VAL A 671 3.38 1.63 51.04
CA VAL A 671 2.05 1.51 50.39
C VAL A 671 0.95 1.98 51.34
N GLU A 672 0.94 1.49 52.59
CA GLU A 672 -0.05 1.91 53.61
C GLU A 672 0.02 3.42 53.89
N THR A 673 1.21 4.03 53.88
CA THR A 673 1.39 5.49 54.02
C THR A 673 0.82 6.24 52.80
N LEU A 674 0.97 5.68 51.59
CA LEU A 674 0.44 6.27 50.35
C LEU A 674 -1.08 6.16 50.28
N GLU A 675 -1.65 5.02 50.67
CA GLU A 675 -3.10 4.80 50.81
C GLU A 675 -3.74 5.73 51.85
N ALA A 676 -3.06 5.96 52.97
CA ALA A 676 -3.51 6.84 54.04
C ALA A 676 -3.22 8.33 53.78
N SER A 677 -2.65 8.69 52.63
CA SER A 677 -2.40 10.10 52.29
C SER A 677 -3.70 10.87 52.09
N HIS A 678 -3.76 12.11 52.61
CA HIS A 678 -4.94 12.98 52.48
C HIS A 678 -5.39 13.11 51.03
N ARG A 679 -4.43 13.29 50.12
CA ARG A 679 -4.63 13.40 48.67
C ARG A 679 -5.42 12.23 48.07
N ILE A 680 -5.15 10.99 48.49
CA ILE A 680 -5.86 9.81 47.97
C ILE A 680 -7.26 9.68 48.59
N ALA A 681 -7.43 10.04 49.86
CA ALA A 681 -8.74 10.09 50.50
C ALA A 681 -9.65 11.18 49.87
N GLU A 682 -9.08 12.34 49.58
CA GLU A 682 -9.73 13.45 48.88
C GLU A 682 -10.06 13.08 47.42
N ALA A 683 -9.10 12.50 46.68
CA ALA A 683 -9.31 12.06 45.31
C ALA A 683 -10.43 11.02 45.18
N ARG A 684 -10.47 10.00 46.07
CA ARG A 684 -11.55 9.01 46.13
C ARG A 684 -12.91 9.66 46.42
N THR A 685 -12.96 10.61 47.35
CA THR A 685 -14.19 11.37 47.67
C THR A 685 -14.67 12.18 46.45
N ARG A 686 -13.77 12.96 45.85
CA ARG A 686 -14.06 13.83 44.70
C ARG A 686 -14.46 13.04 43.45
N GLN A 687 -13.80 11.91 43.18
CA GLN A 687 -14.16 10.97 42.12
C GLN A 687 -15.58 10.44 42.32
N ALA A 688 -15.93 10.01 43.53
CA ALA A 688 -17.27 9.52 43.85
C ALA A 688 -18.35 10.62 43.68
N ASP A 689 -18.06 11.86 44.05
CA ASP A 689 -18.99 12.98 43.88
C ASP A 689 -19.16 13.40 42.41
N LEU A 690 -18.10 13.39 41.61
CA LEU A 690 -18.20 13.61 40.15
C LEU A 690 -19.01 12.50 39.46
N LEU A 691 -18.79 11.24 39.82
CA LEU A 691 -19.58 10.11 39.30
C LEU A 691 -21.07 10.21 39.69
N ARG A 692 -21.38 10.63 40.92
CA ARG A 692 -22.75 10.92 41.36
C ARG A 692 -23.35 12.09 40.59
N ALA A 693 -22.60 13.17 40.37
CA ALA A 693 -23.04 14.32 39.61
C ALA A 693 -23.38 13.93 38.16
N MET A 694 -22.49 13.19 37.48
CA MET A 694 -22.72 12.65 36.12
C MET A 694 -23.97 11.75 36.02
N SER A 695 -24.37 11.12 37.13
CA SER A 695 -25.57 10.30 37.22
C SER A 695 -26.87 11.12 37.28
N THR A 696 -26.78 12.46 37.42
CA THR A 696 -27.93 13.37 37.38
C THR A 696 -28.15 13.94 35.96
N PRO A 697 -29.39 14.00 35.45
CA PRO A 697 -29.66 14.55 34.12
C PRO A 697 -29.14 15.99 33.94
N SER A 698 -29.26 16.81 34.98
CA SER A 698 -28.83 18.21 35.05
C SER A 698 -27.33 18.45 34.83
N PHE A 699 -26.50 17.40 34.92
CA PHE A 699 -25.06 17.52 34.65
C PHE A 699 -24.76 17.80 33.17
N TRP A 700 -25.63 17.35 32.27
CA TRP A 700 -25.42 17.41 30.83
C TRP A 700 -25.95 18.71 30.18
N ASP A 701 -26.57 19.59 30.98
CA ASP A 701 -27.22 20.83 30.52
C ASP A 701 -26.25 22.02 30.35
N GLU A 702 -24.98 21.91 30.79
CA GLU A 702 -23.94 22.95 30.69
C GLU A 702 -22.76 22.51 29.80
N PRO A 703 -22.85 22.61 28.45
CA PRO A 703 -21.85 22.03 27.54
C PRO A 703 -20.39 22.45 27.78
N GLY A 704 -20.16 23.70 28.21
CA GLY A 704 -18.82 24.23 28.49
C GLY A 704 -18.17 23.70 29.77
N ALA A 705 -18.95 23.11 30.70
CA ALA A 705 -18.45 22.59 31.97
C ALA A 705 -18.25 21.06 31.96
N ILE A 706 -18.74 20.36 30.93
CA ILE A 706 -18.68 18.89 30.85
C ILE A 706 -17.26 18.41 30.63
N GLN A 707 -16.56 18.91 29.59
CA GLN A 707 -15.22 18.42 29.25
C GLN A 707 -14.22 18.56 30.40
N PRO A 708 -14.08 19.73 31.08
CA PRO A 708 -13.16 19.86 32.21
C PRO A 708 -13.48 18.91 33.38
N ARG A 709 -14.77 18.61 33.64
CA ARG A 709 -15.19 17.67 34.69
C ARG A 709 -14.93 16.20 34.31
N LEU A 710 -15.01 15.86 33.02
CA LEU A 710 -14.61 14.53 32.51
C LEU A 710 -13.08 14.35 32.58
N ASP A 711 -12.32 15.40 32.26
CA ASP A 711 -10.86 15.40 32.35
C ASP A 711 -10.38 15.31 33.81
N GLU A 712 -11.03 16.07 34.72
CA GLU A 712 -10.84 15.97 36.18
C GLU A 712 -11.13 14.55 36.68
N LEU A 713 -12.25 13.95 36.28
CA LEU A 713 -12.61 12.58 36.66
C LEU A 713 -11.61 11.55 36.12
N GLY A 714 -11.11 11.71 34.88
CA GLY A 714 -10.11 10.82 34.29
C GLY A 714 -8.77 10.86 35.04
N GLN A 715 -8.34 12.04 35.46
CA GLN A 715 -7.12 12.23 36.26
C GLN A 715 -7.26 11.62 37.66
N LEU A 716 -8.35 11.93 38.37
CA LEU A 716 -8.61 11.39 39.71
C LEU A 716 -8.72 9.86 39.68
N SER A 717 -9.43 9.30 38.69
CA SER A 717 -9.54 7.85 38.52
C SER A 717 -8.17 7.20 38.30
N SER A 718 -7.31 7.82 37.48
CA SER A 718 -5.94 7.33 37.25
C SER A 718 -5.09 7.34 38.54
N GLN A 719 -5.25 8.35 39.39
CA GLN A 719 -4.54 8.45 40.68
C GLN A 719 -5.03 7.40 41.69
N VAL A 720 -6.35 7.15 41.77
CA VAL A 720 -6.91 6.12 42.65
C VAL A 720 -6.50 4.72 42.19
N GLU A 721 -6.63 4.42 40.89
CA GLU A 721 -6.29 3.11 40.32
C GLU A 721 -4.80 2.74 40.48
N LEU A 722 -3.91 3.75 40.43
CA LEU A 722 -2.47 3.59 40.67
C LEU A 722 -2.18 3.04 42.08
N VAL A 723 -2.82 3.62 43.10
CA VAL A 723 -2.63 3.22 44.51
C VAL A 723 -3.33 1.89 44.79
N ASP A 724 -4.53 1.69 44.27
CA ASP A 724 -5.25 0.41 44.35
C ASP A 724 -4.47 -0.72 43.63
N GLY A 725 -3.73 -0.39 42.56
CA GLY A 725 -2.81 -1.30 41.87
C GLY A 725 -1.63 -1.71 42.74
N LEU A 726 -0.97 -0.75 43.40
CA LEU A 726 0.11 -1.01 44.36
C LEU A 726 -0.39 -1.85 45.55
N ARG A 727 -1.58 -1.55 46.08
CA ARG A 727 -2.16 -2.30 47.19
C ARG A 727 -2.38 -3.77 46.83
N ARG A 728 -3.04 -4.05 45.70
CA ARG A 728 -3.27 -5.43 45.23
C ARG A 728 -1.96 -6.21 45.04
N ASN A 729 -0.94 -5.58 44.44
CA ASN A 729 0.37 -6.22 44.27
C ASN A 729 1.09 -6.51 45.60
N LEU A 730 0.87 -5.67 46.62
CA LEU A 730 1.37 -5.91 47.98
C LEU A 730 0.63 -7.08 48.64
N ASP A 731 -0.70 -7.10 48.63
CA ASP A 731 -1.48 -8.18 49.26
C ASP A 731 -1.18 -9.54 48.60
N GLU A 732 -0.98 -9.59 47.28
CA GLU A 732 -0.51 -10.79 46.57
C GLU A 732 0.92 -11.20 46.97
N LEU A 733 1.85 -10.25 47.09
CA LEU A 733 3.21 -10.52 47.57
C LEU A 733 3.20 -11.11 48.98
N GLU A 734 2.38 -10.56 49.87
CA GLU A 734 2.20 -11.08 51.22
C GLU A 734 1.66 -12.50 51.23
N HIS A 735 0.68 -12.79 50.36
CA HIS A 735 0.15 -14.14 50.22
C HIS A 735 1.25 -15.13 49.78
N PHE A 736 2.02 -14.81 48.73
CA PHE A 736 3.11 -15.68 48.28
C PHE A 736 4.21 -15.88 49.34
N VAL A 737 4.55 -14.83 50.10
CA VAL A 737 5.54 -14.94 51.19
C VAL A 737 5.04 -15.85 52.32
N ARG A 738 3.76 -15.71 52.73
CA ARG A 738 3.15 -16.59 53.76
C ARG A 738 3.08 -18.05 53.30
N GLU A 739 2.72 -18.31 52.04
CA GLU A 739 2.67 -19.67 51.48
C GLU A 739 4.07 -20.31 51.43
N MET A 740 5.11 -19.56 51.03
CA MET A 740 6.50 -20.05 51.03
C MET A 740 7.03 -20.38 52.44
N GLU A 741 6.55 -19.71 53.48
CA GLU A 741 6.91 -19.97 54.88
C GLU A 741 6.24 -21.22 55.45
N GLN A 742 4.99 -21.49 55.05
CA GLN A 742 4.18 -22.57 55.60
C GLN A 742 4.36 -23.91 54.89
N GLY A 743 4.55 -23.88 53.57
CA GLY A 743 4.92 -25.04 52.77
C GLY A 743 6.18 -24.73 51.98
N ASN A 744 7.20 -25.60 52.06
CA ASN A 744 8.50 -25.44 51.40
C ASN A 744 8.37 -25.46 49.85
N ARG A 745 7.87 -24.35 49.29
CA ARG A 745 7.37 -24.15 47.92
C ARG A 745 8.23 -23.12 47.18
N PRO A 746 9.47 -23.48 46.79
CA PRO A 746 10.39 -22.55 46.12
C PRO A 746 9.91 -22.12 44.72
N ASP A 747 8.85 -22.74 44.18
CA ASP A 747 8.16 -22.31 42.97
C ASP A 747 7.55 -20.91 43.09
N LEU A 748 6.98 -20.57 44.26
CA LEU A 748 6.35 -19.27 44.51
C LEU A 748 7.35 -18.11 44.62
N LEU A 749 8.65 -18.41 44.77
CA LEU A 749 9.70 -17.39 44.83
C LEU A 749 9.76 -16.53 43.56
N SER A 750 9.41 -17.09 42.40
CA SER A 750 9.41 -16.33 41.14
C SER A 750 8.30 -15.27 41.12
N GLU A 751 7.10 -15.61 41.58
CA GLU A 751 5.96 -14.70 41.64
C GLU A 751 6.15 -13.64 42.73
N ALA A 752 6.62 -14.05 43.91
CA ALA A 752 7.00 -13.13 44.98
C ALA A 752 8.12 -12.17 44.53
N ALA A 753 9.14 -12.66 43.81
CA ALA A 753 10.20 -11.81 43.28
C ALA A 753 9.67 -10.80 42.25
N LEU A 754 8.71 -11.18 41.41
CA LEU A 754 8.11 -10.30 40.41
C LEU A 754 7.25 -9.20 41.07
N ARG A 755 6.39 -9.55 42.03
CA ARG A 755 5.60 -8.56 42.80
C ARG A 755 6.49 -7.64 43.64
N TYR A 756 7.54 -8.19 44.28
CA TYR A 756 8.51 -7.40 45.02
C TYR A 756 9.28 -6.42 44.12
N ARG A 757 9.72 -6.86 42.93
CA ARG A 757 10.35 -5.96 41.92
C ARG A 757 9.39 -4.86 41.47
N TYR A 758 8.16 -5.21 41.12
CA TYR A 758 7.13 -4.24 40.72
C TYR A 758 6.93 -3.16 41.79
N LEU A 759 6.72 -3.56 43.04
CA LEU A 759 6.54 -2.62 44.15
C LEU A 759 7.80 -1.78 44.41
N VAL A 760 9.01 -2.33 44.30
CA VAL A 760 10.24 -1.56 44.46
C VAL A 760 10.42 -0.49 43.36
N TYR A 761 9.98 -0.75 42.13
CA TYR A 761 10.12 0.19 41.00
C TYR A 761 8.95 1.18 40.88
N GLU A 762 7.71 0.72 41.03
CA GLU A 762 6.53 1.56 40.80
C GLU A 762 6.10 2.36 42.04
N LEU A 763 6.37 1.90 43.26
CA LEU A 763 6.03 2.67 44.47
C LEU A 763 6.76 4.03 44.52
N PRO A 764 8.08 4.16 44.24
CA PRO A 764 8.71 5.46 44.10
C PRO A 764 8.15 6.32 42.95
N ARG A 765 7.72 5.71 41.83
CA ARG A 765 7.13 6.46 40.71
C ARG A 765 5.76 7.01 41.11
N ALA A 766 4.92 6.21 41.74
CA ALA A 766 3.61 6.62 42.22
C ALA A 766 3.69 7.67 43.34
N GLU A 767 4.59 7.48 44.31
CA GLU A 767 4.90 8.47 45.35
C GLU A 767 5.26 9.85 44.77
N LEU A 768 5.83 9.93 43.56
CA LEU A 768 6.14 11.18 42.88
C LEU A 768 5.03 11.68 41.96
N THR A 769 4.36 10.78 41.23
CA THR A 769 3.21 11.13 40.38
C THR A 769 2.05 11.73 41.20
N LEU A 770 1.89 11.32 42.46
CA LEU A 770 0.89 11.87 43.38
C LEU A 770 1.28 13.23 44.00
N LEU A 771 2.49 13.73 43.69
CA LEU A 771 2.93 15.11 43.95
C LEU A 771 2.70 16.03 42.72
N PHE A 772 2.12 15.50 41.65
CA PHE A 772 1.61 16.30 40.54
C PHE A 772 0.29 16.96 40.93
N ASN A 773 0.14 18.23 40.57
CA ASN A 773 -0.95 19.10 41.01
C ASN A 773 -1.59 19.88 39.84
N ASP A 774 -1.11 19.68 38.61
CA ASP A 774 -1.61 20.31 37.39
C ASP A 774 -1.78 19.23 36.31
N PRO A 775 -2.86 19.23 35.51
CA PRO A 775 -3.04 18.31 34.38
C PRO A 775 -1.80 18.17 33.49
N ARG A 776 -1.11 19.30 33.26
CA ARG A 776 0.07 19.40 32.39
C ARG A 776 1.29 18.72 32.98
N ASP A 777 1.35 18.47 34.28
CA ASP A 777 2.44 17.71 34.93
C ASP A 777 2.65 16.34 34.28
N THR A 778 1.58 15.75 33.74
CA THR A 778 1.57 14.42 33.12
C THR A 778 2.17 14.37 31.72
N CYS A 779 2.39 15.49 31.04
CA CYS A 779 2.87 15.50 29.65
C CYS A 779 4.40 15.44 29.52
N GLY A 780 4.87 15.40 28.26
CA GLY A 780 6.28 15.54 27.90
C GLY A 780 6.81 16.95 28.23
N ALA A 781 8.12 17.17 28.12
CA ALA A 781 8.75 18.45 28.44
C ALA A 781 9.66 18.96 27.32
N TYR A 782 9.54 20.25 26.99
CA TYR A 782 10.56 20.99 26.26
C TYR A 782 11.47 21.74 27.24
N LEU A 783 12.79 21.61 27.08
CA LEU A 783 13.78 22.29 27.90
C LEU A 783 14.64 23.22 27.04
N HIS A 784 14.67 24.50 27.37
CA HIS A 784 15.66 25.45 26.84
C HIS A 784 16.76 25.65 27.87
N ILE A 785 18.00 25.47 27.42
CA ILE A 785 19.19 25.64 28.27
C ILE A 785 20.07 26.69 27.60
N ALA A 786 20.25 27.84 28.24
CA ALA A 786 20.92 29.00 27.65
C ALA A 786 22.03 29.59 28.54
N ALA A 787 23.18 29.86 27.93
CA ALA A 787 24.34 30.43 28.60
C ALA A 787 24.12 31.91 29.01
N ARG A 788 24.21 32.21 30.30
CA ARG A 788 24.09 33.58 30.83
C ARG A 788 25.46 34.28 30.81
N GLY A 789 25.88 34.67 29.60
CA GLY A 789 27.07 35.51 29.36
C GLY A 789 27.79 35.20 28.05
N ARG A 790 28.64 36.14 27.58
CA ARG A 790 29.38 36.01 26.30
C ARG A 790 30.68 35.20 26.36
N ARG A 791 31.00 34.57 27.50
CA ARG A 791 32.26 33.80 27.70
C ARG A 791 32.08 32.36 27.25
N LEU A 792 33.10 31.79 26.60
CA LEU A 792 33.12 30.38 26.15
C LEU A 792 32.80 29.38 27.28
N VAL A 793 33.21 29.68 28.51
CA VAL A 793 32.93 28.85 29.70
C VAL A 793 31.43 28.77 30.00
N ALA A 794 30.65 29.82 29.71
CA ALA A 794 29.20 29.79 29.88
C ALA A 794 28.51 28.90 28.83
N SER A 795 28.99 28.95 27.58
CA SER A 795 28.57 28.00 26.53
C SER A 795 28.85 26.54 26.92
N ARG A 796 30.07 26.24 27.38
CA ARG A 796 30.43 24.90 27.86
C ARG A 796 29.54 24.45 29.03
N TRP A 797 29.18 25.37 29.93
CA TRP A 797 28.29 25.05 31.05
C TRP A 797 26.86 24.73 30.61
N ALA A 798 26.31 25.42 29.60
CA ALA A 798 25.04 25.05 28.99
C ALA A 798 25.11 23.65 28.35
N THR A 799 26.21 23.32 27.66
CA THR A 799 26.46 21.96 27.11
C THR A 799 26.56 20.88 28.20
N ASP A 800 27.23 21.16 29.32
CA ASP A 800 27.31 20.24 30.48
C ASP A 800 25.91 19.99 31.07
N LEU A 801 25.07 21.03 31.20
CA LEU A 801 23.69 20.89 31.67
C LEU A 801 22.81 20.11 30.68
N ALA A 802 22.95 20.35 29.37
CA ALA A 802 22.20 19.58 28.37
C ALA A 802 22.49 18.08 28.47
N ARG A 803 23.76 17.70 28.61
CA ARG A 803 24.17 16.30 28.84
C ARG A 803 23.67 15.75 30.19
N MET A 804 23.58 16.59 31.21
CA MET A 804 23.06 16.21 32.53
C MET A 804 21.56 15.85 32.44
N TYR A 805 20.74 16.66 31.75
CA TYR A 805 19.32 16.36 31.56
C TYR A 805 19.07 15.19 30.59
N LEU A 806 19.85 15.08 29.49
CA LEU A 806 19.80 13.89 28.62
C LEU A 806 20.20 12.61 29.38
N GLY A 807 21.21 12.70 30.26
CA GLY A 807 21.63 11.58 31.11
C GLY A 807 20.59 11.23 32.20
N TRP A 808 19.81 12.21 32.68
CA TRP A 808 18.68 11.96 33.58
C TRP A 808 17.53 11.28 32.84
N ALA A 809 17.17 11.79 31.65
CA ALA A 809 16.12 11.20 30.82
C ALA A 809 16.45 9.74 30.47
N ALA A 810 17.69 9.46 30.05
CA ALA A 810 18.16 8.11 29.76
C ALA A 810 18.10 7.17 30.98
N ARG A 811 18.37 7.65 32.21
CA ARG A 811 18.24 6.85 33.45
C ARG A 811 16.79 6.51 33.80
N ARG A 812 15.84 7.34 33.40
CA ARG A 812 14.39 7.15 33.60
C ARG A 812 13.68 6.60 32.37
N GLU A 813 14.43 6.24 31.34
CA GLU A 813 13.94 5.68 30.07
C GLU A 813 13.00 6.63 29.30
N PHE A 814 13.09 7.94 29.58
CA PHE A 814 12.35 8.95 28.83
C PHE A 814 12.99 9.16 27.45
N PRO A 815 12.24 9.03 26.33
CA PRO A 815 12.74 9.35 25.00
C PRO A 815 13.11 10.83 24.92
N ALA A 816 14.40 11.12 24.74
CA ALA A 816 14.91 12.48 24.71
C ALA A 816 15.71 12.79 23.45
N VAL A 817 15.41 13.93 22.82
CA VAL A 817 16.01 14.40 21.57
C VAL A 817 16.50 15.83 21.70
N ILE A 818 17.57 16.18 20.97
CA ILE A 818 17.97 17.57 20.79
C ILE A 818 17.16 18.11 19.60
N VAL A 819 16.15 18.91 19.89
CA VAL A 819 15.25 19.49 18.89
C VAL A 819 16.01 20.52 18.06
N ALA A 820 16.80 21.38 18.71
CA ALA A 820 17.59 22.42 18.04
C ALA A 820 18.78 22.94 18.88
N GLU A 821 19.83 23.39 18.20
CA GLU A 821 20.95 24.14 18.79
C GLU A 821 20.86 25.63 18.43
N GLU A 822 21.14 26.52 19.39
CA GLU A 822 21.39 27.95 19.15
C GLU A 822 22.90 28.20 19.16
N LEU A 823 23.49 28.61 18.03
CA LEU A 823 24.93 28.89 17.96
C LEU A 823 25.24 30.39 18.09
N ASN A 824 26.39 30.72 18.69
CA ASN A 824 26.95 32.07 18.60
C ASN A 824 27.70 32.27 17.26
N GLN A 825 28.15 33.51 16.99
CA GLN A 825 28.90 33.86 15.77
C GLN A 825 30.18 33.02 15.55
N LYS A 826 30.75 32.43 16.60
CA LYS A 826 31.94 31.55 16.56
C LYS A 826 31.59 30.06 16.46
N GLY A 827 30.32 29.71 16.27
CA GLY A 827 29.86 28.33 16.09
C GLY A 827 29.77 27.50 17.38
N THR A 828 29.87 28.09 18.57
CA THR A 828 29.70 27.36 19.83
C THR A 828 28.29 27.55 20.38
N THR A 829 27.69 26.49 20.91
CA THR A 829 26.35 26.47 21.51
C THR A 829 26.17 27.61 22.53
N ARG A 830 25.30 28.55 22.22
CA ARG A 830 24.80 29.59 23.14
C ARG A 830 23.65 29.03 23.97
N GLY A 831 22.83 28.19 23.38
CA GLY A 831 21.81 27.41 24.06
C GLY A 831 21.33 26.23 23.21
N CYS A 832 20.45 25.41 23.75
CA CYS A 832 19.83 24.30 23.02
C CYS A 832 18.42 24.02 23.54
N TRP A 833 17.63 23.40 22.67
CA TRP A 833 16.28 22.90 22.92
C TRP A 833 16.32 21.38 22.98
N LEU A 834 15.85 20.81 24.08
CA LEU A 834 15.66 19.38 24.26
C LEU A 834 14.15 19.09 24.32
N GLY A 835 13.70 18.04 23.64
CA GLY A 835 12.38 17.45 23.85
C GLY A 835 12.56 16.17 24.65
N ILE A 836 11.85 16.03 25.76
CA ILE A 836 11.85 14.86 26.64
C ILE A 836 10.41 14.34 26.69
N GLY A 837 10.09 13.34 25.87
CA GLY A 837 8.78 12.72 25.84
C GLY A 837 8.58 11.75 27.01
N GLY A 838 7.32 11.36 27.21
CA GLY A 838 6.91 10.38 28.22
C GLY A 838 6.16 10.99 29.41
N TYR A 839 5.36 10.14 30.05
CA TYR A 839 4.42 10.56 31.09
C TYR A 839 5.13 11.10 32.34
N GLY A 840 4.72 12.29 32.80
CA GLY A 840 5.26 12.92 33.99
C GLY A 840 6.58 13.68 33.79
N ALA A 841 7.12 13.76 32.56
CA ALA A 841 8.41 14.38 32.31
C ALA A 841 8.41 15.88 32.64
N TYR A 842 7.32 16.61 32.32
CA TYR A 842 7.16 18.01 32.72
C TYR A 842 7.00 18.15 34.23
N GLY A 843 6.12 17.38 34.88
CA GLY A 843 5.90 17.45 36.32
C GLY A 843 7.16 17.21 37.16
N LEU A 844 8.03 16.28 36.72
CA LEU A 844 9.33 16.03 37.37
C LEU A 844 10.34 17.16 37.18
N LEU A 845 10.28 17.88 36.07
CA LEU A 845 11.29 18.89 35.68
C LEU A 845 10.84 20.34 35.88
N ARG A 846 9.55 20.63 36.10
CA ARG A 846 8.99 22.00 36.21
C ARG A 846 9.81 22.92 37.12
N GLY A 847 10.21 22.40 38.28
CA GLY A 847 10.98 23.12 39.30
C GLY A 847 12.43 23.44 38.90
N GLU A 848 12.97 22.83 37.85
CA GLU A 848 14.32 23.12 37.32
C GLU A 848 14.39 24.44 36.55
N THR A 849 13.25 25.12 36.33
CA THR A 849 13.22 26.45 35.72
C THR A 849 13.93 27.48 36.61
N GLY A 850 15.00 28.09 36.11
CA GLY A 850 15.78 29.13 36.78
C GLY A 850 17.28 29.06 36.52
N LEU A 851 18.10 29.60 37.43
CA LEU A 851 19.54 29.74 37.24
C LEU A 851 20.35 28.57 37.83
N HIS A 852 21.17 27.93 36.99
CA HIS A 852 22.13 26.89 37.36
C HIS A 852 23.54 27.47 37.36
N ARG A 853 24.21 27.42 38.51
CA ARG A 853 25.48 28.11 38.77
C ARG A 853 26.64 27.12 38.92
N LEU A 854 27.64 27.23 38.04
CA LEU A 854 28.91 26.54 38.20
C LEU A 854 29.91 27.44 38.93
N VAL A 855 30.52 26.93 40.00
CA VAL A 855 31.61 27.58 40.74
C VAL A 855 32.87 26.75 40.56
N GLN A 856 33.86 27.28 39.84
CA GLN A 856 35.10 26.58 39.51
C GLN A 856 36.32 27.47 39.70
N GLU A 857 37.50 26.94 39.40
CA GLU A 857 38.74 27.71 39.33
C GLU A 857 38.83 28.43 37.98
N ALA A 858 39.43 29.62 37.95
CA ALA A 858 39.56 30.41 36.73
C ALA A 858 40.64 29.80 35.82
N GLU A 859 40.28 29.50 34.57
CA GLU A 859 41.23 29.03 33.54
C GLU A 859 42.43 30.00 33.46
N GLY A 860 43.64 29.48 33.77
CA GLY A 860 44.89 30.23 33.75
C GLY A 860 45.20 31.10 34.98
N GLN A 861 44.43 31.02 36.08
CA GLN A 861 44.71 31.75 37.33
C GLN A 861 44.44 30.87 38.57
N GLU A 862 45.48 30.17 39.05
CA GLU A 862 45.43 29.34 40.25
C GLU A 862 44.92 30.11 41.48
N GLY A 863 44.13 29.44 42.31
CA GLY A 863 43.50 29.99 43.50
C GLY A 863 42.33 30.94 43.25
N ARG A 864 42.09 31.40 42.01
CA ARG A 864 41.03 32.39 41.72
C ARG A 864 39.69 31.72 41.43
N ARG A 865 38.67 32.05 42.23
CA ARG A 865 37.29 31.59 42.05
C ARG A 865 36.65 32.22 40.80
N GLN A 866 36.09 31.40 39.92
CA GLN A 866 35.25 31.77 38.79
C GLN A 866 33.81 31.29 39.03
N VAL A 867 32.83 32.14 38.71
CA VAL A 867 31.40 31.79 38.75
C VAL A 867 30.82 31.94 37.34
N VAL A 868 30.04 30.95 36.93
CA VAL A 868 29.44 30.82 35.60
C VAL A 868 27.96 30.45 35.80
N GLN A 869 27.08 30.98 34.94
CA GLN A 869 25.64 30.74 35.05
C GLN A 869 25.06 30.35 33.68
N ALA A 870 24.04 29.52 33.72
CA ALA A 870 23.12 29.25 32.62
C ALA A 870 21.69 29.29 33.18
N SER A 871 20.72 29.65 32.36
CA SER A 871 19.31 29.47 32.66
C SER A 871 18.81 28.17 32.05
N VAL A 872 17.96 27.47 32.78
CA VAL A 872 17.13 26.36 32.32
C VAL A 872 15.68 26.84 32.38
N THR A 873 14.90 26.54 31.36
CA THR A 873 13.45 26.80 31.32
C THR A 873 12.76 25.56 30.80
N VAL A 874 11.66 25.16 31.46
CA VAL A 874 10.92 23.93 31.15
C VAL A 874 9.48 24.29 30.79
N TRP A 875 8.99 23.79 29.66
CA TRP A 875 7.61 23.92 29.20
C TRP A 875 6.95 22.55 29.03
N PRO A 876 5.62 22.45 29.17
CA PRO A 876 4.88 21.24 28.82
C PRO A 876 4.84 21.02 27.31
N ASP A 877 4.86 19.76 26.88
CA ASP A 877 4.56 19.32 25.52
C ASP A 877 3.04 19.16 25.35
N LEU A 878 2.39 20.27 24.99
CA LEU A 878 0.93 20.36 24.86
C LEU A 878 0.44 19.76 23.55
N PRO A 879 -0.77 19.15 23.51
CA PRO A 879 -1.37 18.66 22.28
C PRO A 879 -1.71 19.82 21.32
N ASP A 880 -1.73 19.55 20.01
CA ASP A 880 -1.98 20.56 18.97
C ASP A 880 -3.34 21.28 19.12
N SER A 881 -4.29 20.69 19.86
CA SER A 881 -5.58 21.31 20.21
C SER A 881 -5.50 22.42 21.26
N GLU A 882 -4.42 22.48 22.05
CA GLU A 882 -4.14 23.57 23.00
C GLU A 882 -3.17 24.62 22.40
N LEU A 883 -2.71 24.39 21.16
CA LEU A 883 -1.86 25.30 20.41
C LEU A 883 -2.75 26.13 19.45
N ASP A 884 -3.41 27.15 20.01
CA ASP A 884 -4.32 28.04 19.28
C ASP A 884 -3.59 28.80 18.14
N GLY A 885 -3.71 28.26 16.92
CA GLY A 885 -2.92 28.59 15.72
C GLY A 885 -2.99 30.01 15.16
N GLU A 886 -3.39 31.02 15.94
CA GLU A 886 -3.16 32.43 15.61
C GLU A 886 -1.65 32.76 15.57
N ALA A 887 -0.86 32.19 16.49
CA ALA A 887 0.59 32.40 16.50
C ALA A 887 1.26 31.80 15.26
N GLN A 888 0.88 30.58 14.85
CA GLN A 888 1.40 29.93 13.64
C GLN A 888 1.23 30.78 12.37
N ARG A 889 0.15 31.56 12.27
CA ARG A 889 -0.15 32.44 11.12
C ARG A 889 0.77 33.66 11.03
N GLN A 890 1.45 34.04 12.10
CA GLN A 890 2.37 35.19 12.13
C GLN A 890 3.86 34.79 12.07
N VAL A 891 4.19 33.49 12.16
CA VAL A 891 5.59 33.03 12.12
C VAL A 891 6.20 33.21 10.73
N ARG A 892 7.06 34.22 10.59
CA ARG A 892 7.94 34.34 9.41
C ARG A 892 9.09 33.35 9.57
N LEU A 893 9.15 32.40 8.64
CA LEU A 893 10.21 31.39 8.56
C LEU A 893 11.22 31.77 7.47
N ARG A 894 12.52 31.63 7.78
CA ARG A 894 13.61 31.65 6.77
C ARG A 894 14.48 30.42 6.94
N THR A 895 14.58 29.63 5.88
CA THR A 895 15.40 28.42 5.85
C THR A 895 16.71 28.67 5.11
N GLN A 896 17.81 28.21 5.69
CA GLN A 896 19.12 28.19 5.04
C GLN A 896 19.78 26.83 5.30
N ALA A 897 20.17 26.14 4.23
CA ALA A 897 21.01 24.95 4.34
C ALA A 897 22.44 25.37 4.68
N ILE A 898 23.05 24.80 5.74
CA ILE A 898 24.37 25.22 6.23
C ILE A 898 25.30 24.01 6.34
N SER A 899 26.47 24.11 5.69
CA SER A 899 27.53 23.09 5.72
C SER A 899 28.35 23.13 7.03
N ARG A 900 27.68 23.17 8.18
CA ARG A 900 28.29 23.06 9.51
C ARG A 900 27.74 21.84 10.23
N SER A 901 28.54 21.25 11.11
CA SER A 901 28.10 20.18 12.01
C SER A 901 27.72 20.75 13.38
N GLY A 902 26.67 20.20 14.00
CA GLY A 902 26.21 20.65 15.31
C GLY A 902 27.16 20.21 16.42
N VAL A 903 27.25 21.00 17.49
CA VAL A 903 28.17 20.74 18.60
C VAL A 903 27.66 19.60 19.49
N LEU A 904 26.34 19.40 19.52
CA LEU A 904 25.69 18.28 20.19
C LEU A 904 25.17 17.22 19.20
N SER A 905 24.66 17.64 18.04
CA SER A 905 24.03 16.76 17.03
C SER A 905 25.00 16.10 16.03
N GLY A 906 26.20 16.65 15.84
CA GLY A 906 27.29 16.02 15.06
C GLY A 906 27.07 15.85 13.55
N ARG A 907 25.91 16.22 13.02
CA ARG A 907 25.49 16.05 11.61
C ARG A 907 25.39 17.40 10.88
N LEU A 908 25.33 17.35 9.55
CA LEU A 908 24.92 18.49 8.70
C LEU A 908 23.57 19.03 9.16
N ILE A 909 23.42 20.36 9.20
CA ILE A 909 22.30 21.00 9.88
C ILE A 909 21.50 21.94 8.97
N THR A 910 20.17 21.84 9.03
CA THR A 910 19.26 22.86 8.51
C THR A 910 19.16 24.01 9.51
N GLN A 911 19.30 25.27 9.07
CA GLN A 911 18.97 26.43 9.91
C GLN A 911 17.58 26.97 9.54
N VAL A 912 16.73 27.17 10.56
CA VAL A 912 15.46 27.90 10.48
C VAL A 912 15.53 29.12 11.39
N GLU A 913 15.26 30.30 10.84
CA GLU A 913 14.91 31.48 11.64
C GLU A 913 13.39 31.60 11.73
N ALA A 914 12.84 31.67 12.94
CA ALA A 914 11.42 31.87 13.20
C ALA A 914 11.20 33.15 14.03
N SER A 915 10.31 34.02 13.56
CA SER A 915 9.91 35.25 14.27
C SER A 915 8.40 35.43 14.21
N SER A 916 7.75 35.68 15.35
CA SER A 916 6.28 35.79 15.47
C SER A 916 5.70 37.14 15.01
N GLY A 917 6.50 38.08 14.53
CA GLY A 917 6.03 39.41 14.11
C GLY A 917 5.78 40.41 15.24
N GLU A 918 5.57 39.95 16.47
CA GLU A 918 5.51 40.80 17.67
C GLU A 918 6.92 41.20 18.16
N ASP A 919 7.15 42.49 18.41
CA ASP A 919 8.43 43.03 18.93
C ASP A 919 8.83 42.53 20.35
N SER A 920 7.98 41.74 21.00
CA SER A 920 8.14 41.29 22.39
C SER A 920 8.60 39.83 22.53
N LEU A 921 8.61 39.03 21.44
CA LEU A 921 9.05 37.64 21.44
C LEU A 921 10.41 37.47 20.74
N PRO A 922 11.33 36.63 21.26
CA PRO A 922 12.65 36.47 20.70
C PRO A 922 12.63 35.69 19.38
N THR A 923 13.38 36.15 18.38
CA THR A 923 13.59 35.38 17.14
C THR A 923 14.35 34.09 17.45
N LEU A 924 13.73 32.94 17.21
CA LEU A 924 14.37 31.64 17.33
C LEU A 924 15.29 31.41 16.13
N ARG A 925 16.53 31.02 16.39
CA ARG A 925 17.51 30.57 15.39
C ARG A 925 17.84 29.11 15.68
N LEU A 926 17.10 28.22 15.05
CA LEU A 926 17.15 26.80 15.32
C LEU A 926 18.03 26.11 14.28
N MET A 927 18.94 25.28 14.77
CA MET A 927 19.83 24.45 13.96
C MET A 927 19.55 22.99 14.34
N SER A 928 18.93 22.20 13.45
CA SER A 928 18.67 20.77 13.67
C SER A 928 19.05 19.86 12.49
N ALA A 929 19.37 18.60 12.80
CA ALA A 929 19.63 17.54 11.83
C ALA A 929 18.34 16.97 11.20
N LEU A 930 17.17 17.47 11.62
CA LEU A 930 15.87 17.20 11.02
C LEU A 930 15.80 17.74 9.57
N PRO A 931 14.98 17.11 8.71
CA PRO A 931 14.49 17.70 7.46
C PRO A 931 13.95 19.11 7.65
N ALA A 932 13.95 19.90 6.58
CA ALA A 932 13.53 21.30 6.64
C ALA A 932 12.07 21.46 7.10
N ASP A 933 11.17 20.60 6.63
CA ASP A 933 9.74 20.68 6.92
C ASP A 933 9.42 20.26 8.37
N ASP A 934 10.09 19.22 8.87
CA ASP A 934 10.01 18.78 10.27
C ASP A 934 10.53 19.89 11.21
N LEU A 935 11.68 20.49 10.88
CA LEU A 935 12.27 21.59 11.65
C LEU A 935 11.42 22.87 11.57
N MET A 936 10.75 23.15 10.46
CA MET A 936 9.77 24.25 10.37
C MET A 936 8.57 24.00 11.28
N THR A 937 8.09 22.76 11.36
CA THR A 937 6.95 22.36 12.20
C THR A 937 7.30 22.55 13.68
N GLU A 938 8.45 22.05 14.12
CA GLU A 938 8.91 22.27 15.49
C GLU A 938 9.25 23.74 15.80
N ALA A 939 9.78 24.48 14.83
CA ALA A 939 10.02 25.92 15.00
C ALA A 939 8.71 26.69 15.27
N ARG A 940 7.58 26.27 14.69
CA ARG A 940 6.26 26.84 14.98
C ARG A 940 5.79 26.46 16.39
N ARG A 941 5.83 25.17 16.74
CA ARG A 941 5.46 24.64 18.07
C ARG A 941 6.20 25.40 19.20
N LEU A 942 7.51 25.61 19.05
CA LEU A 942 8.32 26.32 20.04
C LEU A 942 8.03 27.82 20.14
N VAL A 943 7.69 28.50 19.04
CA VAL A 943 7.24 29.91 19.08
C VAL A 943 5.88 30.03 19.79
N GLU A 944 4.99 29.06 19.56
CA GLU A 944 3.65 29.02 20.13
C GLU A 944 3.68 28.75 21.64
N LEU A 945 4.49 27.78 22.09
CA LEU A 945 4.77 27.59 23.52
C LEU A 945 5.39 28.85 24.17
N GLN A 946 6.26 29.57 23.47
CA GLN A 946 6.76 30.86 23.96
C GLN A 946 5.70 31.96 24.04
N ALA A 947 4.66 31.91 23.20
CA ALA A 947 3.54 32.85 23.22
C ALA A 947 2.53 32.52 24.34
N ILE A 948 2.14 31.25 24.48
CA ILE A 948 1.23 30.77 25.53
C ILE A 948 1.80 31.05 26.93
N PHE A 949 3.10 30.79 27.12
CA PHE A 949 3.79 31.01 28.39
C PHE A 949 4.51 32.37 28.49
N LYS A 950 4.16 33.34 27.62
CA LYS A 950 4.73 34.70 27.57
C LYS A 950 4.49 35.48 28.87
N ASP A 951 3.28 35.38 29.40
CA ASP A 951 2.88 35.96 30.70
C ASP A 951 3.28 35.07 31.89
N HIS A 952 3.65 33.80 31.65
CA HIS A 952 4.24 32.90 32.64
C HIS A 952 5.75 33.13 32.86
N ARG A 953 6.24 34.35 32.59
CA ARG A 953 7.31 34.94 33.42
C ARG A 953 6.78 34.96 34.85
N SER A 954 7.12 33.92 35.63
CA SER A 954 6.49 33.67 36.93
C SER A 954 6.53 34.93 37.81
N PRO A 955 5.46 35.17 38.60
CA PRO A 955 5.24 36.44 39.29
C PRO A 955 6.51 36.94 39.97
N GLU A 956 6.97 38.11 39.53
CA GLU A 956 8.07 38.88 40.11
C GLU A 956 9.38 38.11 40.43
N GLY A 957 9.88 37.28 39.50
CA GLY A 957 11.35 37.13 39.36
C GLY A 957 11.97 35.73 39.40
N SER A 958 11.24 34.66 39.10
CA SER A 958 11.77 33.27 39.01
C SER A 958 13.00 33.12 38.10
N ASP A 959 13.08 33.84 36.98
CA ASP A 959 14.24 33.81 36.05
C ASP A 959 15.56 34.36 36.69
N ARG A 960 15.49 34.91 37.91
CA ARG A 960 16.64 35.27 38.75
C ARG A 960 16.88 34.30 39.91
N GLN A 961 15.94 33.39 40.19
CA GLN A 961 16.04 32.44 41.28
C GLN A 961 17.15 31.43 40.99
N LEU A 962 18.00 31.22 41.99
CA LEU A 962 19.07 30.23 41.92
C LEU A 962 18.47 28.86 42.21
N VAL A 963 18.50 27.95 41.23
CA VAL A 963 18.02 26.58 41.38
C VAL A 963 19.10 25.75 42.08
N ARG A 964 20.29 25.67 41.47
CA ARG A 964 21.36 24.79 41.95
C ARG A 964 22.76 25.35 41.73
N SER A 965 23.63 25.18 42.72
CA SER A 965 25.07 25.50 42.67
C SER A 965 25.91 24.23 42.59
N TYR A 966 26.72 24.13 41.55
CA TYR A 966 27.64 23.03 41.27
C TYR A 966 29.06 23.52 41.56
N VAL A 967 29.68 23.06 42.64
CA VAL A 967 30.96 23.59 43.12
C VAL A 967 32.08 22.61 42.80
N ARG A 968 32.98 23.01 41.89
CA ARG A 968 34.23 22.33 41.52
C ARG A 968 35.47 22.97 42.18
N PHE A 969 35.33 24.08 42.90
CA PHE A 969 36.42 24.90 43.48
C PHE A 969 36.72 24.57 44.95
N LYS A 970 37.95 24.10 45.24
CA LYS A 970 38.48 23.63 46.55
C LYS A 970 37.74 22.45 47.22
N LYS A 971 36.41 22.43 47.18
CA LYS A 971 35.54 21.31 47.56
C LYS A 971 34.70 20.92 46.35
N ARG A 972 34.24 19.67 46.31
CA ARG A 972 33.37 19.13 45.25
C ARG A 972 32.02 18.77 45.84
N TYR A 973 31.01 19.57 45.55
CA TYR A 973 29.64 19.34 46.02
C TYR A 973 28.62 20.01 45.10
N VAL A 974 27.36 19.64 45.29
CA VAL A 974 26.18 20.27 44.70
C VAL A 974 25.27 20.73 45.84
N GLU A 975 24.72 21.91 45.70
CA GLU A 975 23.81 22.57 46.64
C GLU A 975 22.57 23.02 45.89
N ASP A 976 21.41 22.44 46.21
CA ASP A 976 20.12 22.90 45.72
C ASP A 976 19.63 24.03 46.63
N HIS A 977 19.29 25.15 46.02
CA HIS A 977 18.92 26.37 46.75
C HIS A 977 17.40 26.50 46.94
N ARG A 978 16.60 25.62 46.33
CA ARG A 978 15.17 25.51 46.59
C ARG A 978 14.92 24.71 47.87
N THR A 979 15.67 23.60 48.03
CA THR A 979 15.48 22.63 49.12
C THR A 979 16.57 22.61 50.18
N GLY A 980 17.67 23.35 49.97
CA GLY A 980 18.86 23.32 50.83
C GLY A 980 19.68 22.03 50.73
N LEU A 981 19.26 21.05 49.93
CA LEU A 981 19.90 19.73 49.83
C LEU A 981 21.35 19.85 49.33
N LYS A 982 22.29 19.30 50.11
CA LYS A 982 23.72 19.26 49.79
C LYS A 982 24.22 17.83 49.62
N THR A 983 24.90 17.57 48.50
CA THR A 983 25.53 16.27 48.22
C THR A 983 26.96 16.44 47.71
N SER A 984 27.84 15.53 48.11
CA SER A 984 29.20 15.41 47.57
C SER A 984 29.24 14.70 46.21
N ARG A 985 28.13 14.10 45.76
CA ARG A 985 28.02 13.26 44.54
C ARG A 985 28.04 14.05 43.20
N LEU A 986 28.76 15.16 43.13
CA LEU A 986 28.84 16.06 41.97
C LEU A 986 29.08 15.34 40.61
N LYS A 987 29.92 14.30 40.58
CA LYS A 987 30.15 13.50 39.37
C LYS A 987 28.91 12.71 38.93
N ALA A 988 28.15 12.17 39.87
CA ALA A 988 26.93 11.42 39.57
C ALA A 988 25.83 12.38 39.12
N THR A 989 25.66 13.51 39.81
CA THR A 989 24.68 14.55 39.46
C THR A 989 24.89 15.05 38.03
N LEU A 990 26.13 15.36 37.63
CA LEU A 990 26.46 15.76 36.26
C LEU A 990 26.32 14.63 35.21
N LYS A 991 26.17 13.38 35.65
CA LYS A 991 25.80 12.21 34.82
C LYS A 991 24.29 11.87 34.93
N GLY A 992 23.44 12.81 35.36
CA GLY A 992 21.98 12.64 35.42
C GLY A 992 21.41 12.12 36.74
N ASP A 993 22.21 12.00 37.81
CA ASP A 993 21.74 11.66 39.17
C ASP A 993 21.03 12.88 39.81
N LEU A 994 19.85 13.23 39.26
CA LEU A 994 19.06 14.41 39.67
C LEU A 994 17.94 14.07 40.67
N ASP A 995 17.51 12.82 40.72
CA ASP A 995 16.30 12.41 41.45
C ASP A 995 16.24 12.91 42.90
N PRO A 996 17.30 12.80 43.74
CA PRO A 996 17.27 13.31 45.11
C PRO A 996 16.90 14.80 45.23
N PHE A 997 17.17 15.60 44.19
CA PHE A 997 16.80 17.02 44.15
C PHE A 997 15.38 17.26 43.64
N LEU A 998 14.94 16.50 42.65
CA LEU A 998 13.58 16.60 42.08
C LEU A 998 12.55 16.14 43.12
N GLU A 999 12.81 15.01 43.77
CA GLU A 999 11.96 14.47 44.83
C GLU A 999 11.86 15.43 46.02
N ALA A 1000 12.98 15.98 46.47
CA ALA A 1000 13.00 16.94 47.57
C ALA A 1000 12.24 18.23 47.23
N TYR A 1001 12.31 18.69 45.96
CA TYR A 1001 11.56 19.86 45.51
C TYR A 1001 10.05 19.58 45.52
N LEU A 1002 9.62 18.46 44.92
CA LEU A 1002 8.21 18.10 44.83
C LEU A 1002 7.58 17.85 46.22
N LYS A 1003 8.32 17.21 47.14
CA LYS A 1003 7.86 17.00 48.53
C LYS A 1003 7.69 18.33 49.26
N GLN A 1004 8.67 19.22 49.20
CA GLN A 1004 8.56 20.54 49.82
C GLN A 1004 7.47 21.41 49.18
N GLU A 1005 7.27 21.35 47.85
CA GLU A 1005 6.19 22.05 47.14
C GLU A 1005 4.80 21.54 47.56
N SER A 1006 4.68 20.24 47.83
CA SER A 1006 3.48 19.61 48.42
C SER A 1006 3.22 20.11 49.85
N GLU A 1007 4.21 19.96 50.73
CA GLU A 1007 4.13 20.32 52.16
C GLU A 1007 3.85 21.82 52.36
N THR A 1008 4.43 22.69 51.53
CA THR A 1008 4.22 24.15 51.62
C THR A 1008 2.80 24.56 51.19
N ARG A 1009 2.13 23.76 50.36
CA ARG A 1009 0.72 23.97 49.98
C ARG A 1009 -0.24 23.40 51.02
N GLU A 1010 0.07 22.22 51.59
CA GLU A 1010 -0.73 21.62 52.67
C GLU A 1010 -0.70 22.46 53.94
N ALA A 1011 0.45 23.06 54.30
CA ALA A 1011 0.55 24.08 55.34
C ALA A 1011 0.03 25.48 54.93
N GLY A 1012 -0.38 25.63 53.66
CA GLY A 1012 -0.85 26.87 53.06
C GLY A 1012 -2.37 26.93 52.80
N GLN A 1013 -3.11 25.88 53.15
CA GLN A 1013 -4.56 25.96 53.31
C GLN A 1013 -4.85 26.59 54.69
N PRO A 1014 -5.36 27.84 54.77
CA PRO A 1014 -6.10 28.24 55.96
C PRO A 1014 -7.35 27.36 56.07
N ASP A 1015 -7.80 27.11 57.31
CA ASP A 1015 -9.00 26.31 57.57
C ASP A 1015 -10.17 26.78 56.72
N LEU A 1016 -10.58 25.94 55.77
CA LEU A 1016 -11.80 26.18 54.99
C LEU A 1016 -13.07 26.06 55.85
N GLU A 1017 -12.94 25.50 57.07
CA GLU A 1017 -13.95 25.59 58.14
C GLU A 1017 -14.03 27.00 58.76
N GLU A 1018 -12.93 27.78 58.83
CA GLU A 1018 -12.93 29.14 59.39
C GLU A 1018 -13.33 30.21 58.35
N ALA A 1019 -13.37 29.84 57.05
CA ALA A 1019 -13.98 30.63 55.98
C ALA A 1019 -15.47 30.30 55.74
N LEU A 1020 -16.01 29.28 56.42
CA LEU A 1020 -17.41 28.84 56.35
C LEU A 1020 -18.14 28.94 57.72
N ALA A 1021 -17.50 29.54 58.72
CA ALA A 1021 -18.06 29.90 60.03
C ALA A 1021 -18.30 31.41 60.15
#